data_AF-E0VQI1-F1
#
_entry.id   AF-E0VQI1-F1
#
_cell.length_a   1.000
_cell.length_b   1.000
_cell.length_c   1.000
_cell.angle_alpha   90.00
_cell.angle_beta   90.00
_cell.angle_gamma   90.00
#
_symmetry.space_group_name_H-M   'P 1'
#
loop_
_entity.id
_entity.type
_entity.pdbx_description
1 polymer ?
#
loop_
_entity_poly.entity_id
_entity_poly.type
_entity_poly.pdbx_seq_one_letter_code
_entity_poly.pdbx_strand_id
1 'polypeptide(L)'
;MIPLLENEDLACFYVTKHSPWKGKYKRVFSVGSFGVTTYNPSSLEVTNKWLYSELVDIQPASSANRTEFILTFKKDKKIDSMRFSTECRSSLLTSVLACKYMFSDKPKDILKCQSYKHHWSDTKLPVVLEVTASSLNQLDPATNVVLASYSYIDIKGFSEVKDYPGGFVIICEEFSRMHLFSCDNLIELKSKILESASNIGVTIRVIKEPVTIQEFNNQRLGNYSGDEHITSISEFSVHKISHRHQDAQRRILCLTESCILERDPQTYSVCTLRPLSDVFALIRNKDNPQLFSIEYVNGDSRNYTTSDRDSLLATLLDAVRGSGNHDVHVKMQSTSRGKRWGPLIQPLEQEVESLHLKFFQQRPGNRSLNEIIDRFNANVPYSGLIHSVTQEGIFAENKEKLINNAIQALSNEDSEATNCSNKELEAQFHALRRLFASKIGFTAFTVMQGLKENIGKKVISALRRNDDNVTHAAIDMICCLMHPMHYDYEIRQEQINKASILSNKVFLSKLLDMWITHINRGTAALVVSSLLDFLTFALCIPYSETTDGKDFDNLLRMVAERGRPIFKLFQHTSLAVVKGAGLVMRALIEEGESSIALKMQNLALSEGALPKHLLTSLFTQGSDSRLLAHRKLSRHLVGLWVNDHSISMALLKPSRPIILFKLNRKSTRICS
;
A
#
# COMPACT_ATOMS: atom_id res chain seq x y z
N MET A 1 6.62 12.59 -34.34
CA MET A 1 8.02 12.46 -33.91
C MET A 1 8.19 11.07 -33.32
N ILE A 2 9.19 10.29 -33.75
CA ILE A 2 9.40 8.93 -33.22
C ILE A 2 9.98 9.03 -31.78
N PRO A 3 9.58 8.17 -30.83
CA PRO A 3 10.20 8.07 -29.51
C PRO A 3 11.73 7.91 -29.57
N LEU A 4 12.42 8.11 -28.45
CA LEU A 4 13.82 7.67 -28.34
C LEU A 4 13.82 6.13 -28.36
N LEU A 5 14.69 5.53 -29.18
CA LEU A 5 14.83 4.07 -29.25
C LEU A 5 15.25 3.57 -27.86
N GLU A 6 14.61 2.50 -27.37
CA GLU A 6 14.90 1.86 -26.05
C GLU A 6 14.69 2.75 -24.80
N ASN A 7 14.13 3.96 -24.93
CA ASN A 7 13.87 4.82 -23.78
C ASN A 7 12.57 4.44 -23.06
N GLU A 8 12.71 3.92 -21.86
CA GLU A 8 11.59 3.62 -20.96
C GLU A 8 11.30 4.83 -20.08
N ASP A 9 10.02 5.21 -19.96
CA ASP A 9 9.60 6.25 -19.03
C ASP A 9 9.74 5.74 -17.58
N LEU A 10 10.57 6.37 -16.76
CA LEU A 10 10.84 5.99 -15.37
C LEU A 10 10.01 6.80 -14.36
N ALA A 11 9.67 8.04 -14.70
CA ALA A 11 8.77 8.90 -13.94
C ALA A 11 8.11 9.92 -14.87
N CYS A 12 6.81 10.16 -14.71
CA CYS A 12 6.09 11.19 -15.44
C CYS A 12 5.48 12.25 -14.51
N PHE A 13 5.36 13.47 -15.02
CA PHE A 13 4.80 14.61 -14.31
C PHE A 13 3.85 15.38 -15.21
N TYR A 14 2.68 15.74 -14.68
CA TYR A 14 1.78 16.67 -15.34
C TYR A 14 2.30 18.10 -15.18
N VAL A 15 2.59 18.77 -16.30
CA VAL A 15 3.21 20.10 -16.30
C VAL A 15 2.50 21.05 -17.25
N THR A 16 2.65 22.34 -17.01
CA THR A 16 2.28 23.41 -17.94
C THR A 16 3.52 23.90 -18.67
N LYS A 17 3.53 23.82 -20.00
CA LYS A 17 4.57 24.44 -20.85
C LYS A 17 4.22 25.90 -21.10
N HIS A 18 5.21 26.78 -20.97
CA HIS A 18 5.07 28.22 -21.21
C HIS A 18 5.68 28.54 -22.57
N SER A 19 4.85 28.94 -23.52
CA SER A 19 5.27 29.30 -24.87
C SER A 19 5.02 30.78 -25.13
N PRO A 20 5.99 31.52 -25.68
CA PRO A 20 5.77 32.91 -26.10
C PRO A 20 4.64 33.05 -27.13
N TRP A 21 4.46 32.06 -28.00
CA TRP A 21 3.54 32.12 -29.14
C TRP A 21 2.17 31.51 -28.84
N LYS A 22 2.15 30.37 -28.15
CA LYS A 22 0.93 29.58 -27.88
C LYS A 22 0.38 29.79 -26.46
N GLY A 23 1.06 30.62 -25.65
CA GLY A 23 0.71 30.81 -24.24
C GLY A 23 1.00 29.57 -23.39
N LYS A 24 0.19 29.34 -22.36
CA LYS A 24 0.34 28.25 -21.40
C LYS A 24 -0.54 27.05 -21.77
N TYR A 25 0.03 25.86 -21.82
CA TYR A 25 -0.73 24.63 -22.13
C TYR A 25 -0.12 23.39 -21.47
N LYS A 26 -0.95 22.36 -21.23
CA LYS A 26 -0.56 21.15 -20.51
C LYS A 26 0.29 20.18 -21.35
N ARG A 27 1.23 19.49 -20.68
CA ARG A 27 2.11 18.44 -21.21
C ARG A 27 2.34 17.38 -20.13
N VAL A 28 2.65 16.16 -20.55
CA VAL A 28 3.24 15.15 -19.67
C VAL A 28 4.75 15.21 -19.87
N PHE A 29 5.50 15.51 -18.81
CA PHE A 29 6.96 15.53 -18.81
C PHE A 29 7.47 14.21 -18.24
N SER A 30 8.21 13.45 -19.05
CA SER A 30 8.76 12.16 -18.70
C SER A 30 10.27 12.22 -18.51
N VAL A 31 10.73 11.61 -17.43
CA VAL A 31 12.12 11.28 -17.14
C VAL A 31 12.31 9.82 -17.51
N GLY A 32 13.08 9.55 -18.56
CA GLY A 32 13.31 8.21 -19.09
C GLY A 32 14.70 7.65 -18.77
N SER A 33 14.95 6.41 -19.21
CA SER A 33 16.25 5.74 -19.05
C SER A 33 17.40 6.42 -19.81
N PHE A 34 17.12 7.05 -20.96
CA PHE A 34 18.13 7.67 -21.83
C PHE A 34 17.94 9.17 -22.04
N GLY A 35 16.81 9.73 -21.63
CA GLY A 35 16.56 11.15 -21.79
C GLY A 35 15.20 11.62 -21.27
N VAL A 36 14.89 12.88 -21.58
CA VAL A 36 13.63 13.53 -21.22
C VAL A 36 12.72 13.56 -22.46
N THR A 37 11.45 13.20 -22.27
CA THR A 37 10.43 13.27 -23.34
C THR A 37 9.22 14.06 -22.85
N THR A 38 8.54 14.79 -23.74
CA THR A 38 7.28 15.47 -23.42
C THR A 38 6.16 15.00 -24.34
N TYR A 39 4.99 14.69 -23.78
CA TYR A 39 3.84 14.17 -24.52
C TYR A 39 2.65 15.14 -24.51
N ASN A 40 1.84 15.09 -25.55
CA ASN A 40 0.51 15.67 -25.54
C ASN A 40 -0.37 14.87 -24.55
N PRO A 41 -1.01 15.48 -23.54
CA PRO A 41 -1.78 14.73 -22.56
C PRO A 41 -2.99 13.99 -23.14
N SER A 42 -3.58 14.44 -24.24
CA SER A 42 -4.79 13.84 -24.81
C SER A 42 -4.48 12.74 -25.83
N SER A 43 -3.43 12.90 -26.65
CA SER A 43 -3.05 11.88 -27.65
C SER A 43 -1.90 10.99 -27.19
N LEU A 44 -1.20 11.36 -26.12
CA LEU A 44 0.05 10.76 -25.64
C LEU A 44 1.12 10.62 -26.75
N GLU A 45 1.07 11.50 -27.74
CA GLU A 45 2.08 11.60 -28.79
C GLU A 45 3.27 12.41 -28.30
N VAL A 46 4.46 12.01 -28.72
CA VAL A 46 5.72 12.72 -28.43
C VAL A 46 5.68 14.11 -29.08
N THR A 47 5.87 15.13 -28.26
CA THR A 47 5.95 16.54 -28.67
C THR A 47 7.37 17.08 -28.70
N ASN A 48 8.23 16.67 -27.75
CA ASN A 48 9.66 16.98 -27.74
C ASN A 48 10.41 15.81 -27.08
N LYS A 49 11.67 15.61 -27.42
CA LYS A 49 12.56 14.62 -26.81
C LYS A 49 14.00 15.16 -26.78
N TRP A 50 14.73 14.79 -25.74
CA TRP A 50 16.14 15.15 -25.56
C TRP A 50 16.88 13.99 -24.92
N LEU A 51 17.99 13.56 -25.50
CA LEU A 51 18.93 12.66 -24.83
C LEU A 51 19.59 13.39 -23.65
N TYR A 52 20.00 12.65 -22.61
CA TYR A 52 20.74 13.28 -21.52
C TYR A 52 22.00 14.00 -22.00
N SER A 53 22.70 13.45 -22.99
CA SER A 53 23.88 14.06 -23.63
C SER A 53 23.58 15.36 -24.40
N GLU A 54 22.32 15.73 -24.59
CA GLU A 54 21.89 17.01 -25.17
C GLU A 54 21.48 18.02 -24.10
N LEU A 55 21.18 17.57 -22.88
CA LEU A 55 20.80 18.44 -21.78
C LEU A 55 22.03 19.15 -21.23
N VAL A 56 21.90 20.46 -21.02
CA VAL A 56 22.91 21.28 -20.35
C VAL A 56 22.57 21.35 -18.87
N ASP A 57 21.35 21.79 -18.55
CA ASP A 57 20.93 21.95 -17.17
C ASP A 57 19.40 22.01 -17.01
N ILE A 58 18.93 21.81 -15.78
CA ILE A 58 17.54 22.04 -15.40
C ILE A 58 17.50 22.68 -14.00
N GLN A 59 16.83 23.82 -13.87
CA GLN A 59 16.85 24.61 -12.64
C GLN A 59 15.53 25.36 -12.41
N PRO A 60 15.23 25.78 -11.16
CA PRO A 60 14.15 26.71 -10.88
C PRO A 60 14.25 27.97 -11.74
N ALA A 61 13.12 28.46 -12.26
CA ALA A 61 13.11 29.66 -13.10
C ALA A 61 13.36 30.96 -12.29
N SER A 62 13.02 30.92 -11.00
CA SER A 62 13.20 31.99 -10.02
C SER A 62 13.17 31.39 -8.63
N SER A 63 13.85 32.03 -7.68
CA SER A 63 13.75 31.69 -6.25
C SER A 63 12.39 32.04 -5.64
N ALA A 64 11.65 33.00 -6.20
CA ALA A 64 10.36 33.45 -5.68
C ALA A 64 9.20 32.54 -6.11
N ASN A 65 9.22 32.07 -7.36
CA ASN A 65 8.18 31.18 -7.88
C ASN A 65 8.53 29.73 -7.54
N ARG A 66 7.63 29.00 -6.86
CA ARG A 66 7.88 27.61 -6.42
C ARG A 66 7.49 26.54 -7.43
N THR A 67 6.86 26.90 -8.55
CA THR A 67 6.34 25.93 -9.52
C THR A 67 7.08 25.97 -10.85
N GLU A 68 7.66 27.11 -11.23
CA GLU A 68 8.35 27.29 -12.51
C GLU A 68 9.80 26.77 -12.52
N PHE A 69 10.19 26.19 -13.65
CA PHE A 69 11.55 25.71 -13.94
C PHE A 69 11.89 25.88 -15.43
N ILE A 70 13.19 25.86 -15.72
CA ILE A 70 13.74 26.02 -17.07
C ILE A 70 14.60 24.79 -17.38
N LEU A 71 14.34 24.17 -18.53
CA LEU A 71 15.17 23.12 -19.11
C LEU A 71 16.03 23.73 -20.20
N THR A 72 17.35 23.60 -20.08
CA THR A 72 18.34 24.12 -21.03
C THR A 72 19.01 22.96 -21.76
N PHE A 73 19.06 23.02 -23.09
CA PHE A 73 19.54 21.93 -23.94
C PHE A 73 20.28 22.47 -25.16
N LYS A 74 21.06 21.60 -25.81
CA LYS A 74 21.74 21.89 -27.07
C LYS A 74 20.86 21.47 -28.24
N LYS A 75 20.66 22.38 -29.19
CA LYS A 75 19.99 22.13 -30.48
C LYS A 75 20.87 22.68 -31.59
N ASP A 76 21.33 21.81 -32.50
CA ASP A 76 22.18 22.19 -33.64
C ASP A 76 23.41 23.04 -33.22
N LYS A 77 24.09 22.62 -32.14
CA LYS A 77 25.23 23.32 -31.49
C LYS A 77 24.90 24.67 -30.82
N LYS A 78 23.65 25.15 -30.87
CA LYS A 78 23.18 26.32 -30.12
C LYS A 78 22.55 25.89 -28.79
N ILE A 79 22.69 26.73 -27.77
CA ILE A 79 21.99 26.53 -26.49
C ILE A 79 20.60 27.16 -26.62
N ASP A 80 19.57 26.38 -26.29
CA ASP A 80 18.18 26.80 -26.26
C ASP A 80 17.55 26.40 -24.92
N SER A 81 16.39 26.96 -24.58
CA SER A 81 15.72 26.68 -23.32
C SER A 81 14.20 26.64 -23.45
N MET A 82 13.56 25.85 -22.58
CA MET A 82 12.11 25.79 -22.45
C MET A 82 11.68 25.98 -21.00
N ARG A 83 10.63 26.78 -20.81
CA ARG A 83 10.04 27.05 -19.49
C ARG A 83 8.78 26.22 -19.25
N PHE A 84 8.68 25.68 -18.04
CA PHE A 84 7.56 24.86 -17.58
C PHE A 84 7.16 25.23 -16.15
N SER A 85 5.99 24.80 -15.70
CA SER A 85 5.58 24.86 -14.31
C SER A 85 4.79 23.64 -13.86
N THR A 86 4.94 23.26 -12.58
CA THR A 86 4.17 22.19 -11.93
C THR A 86 4.24 22.36 -10.40
N GLU A 87 3.20 21.94 -9.68
CA GLU A 87 3.21 21.92 -8.21
C GLU A 87 4.26 20.93 -7.67
N CYS A 88 4.59 19.89 -8.43
CA CYS A 88 5.57 18.86 -8.06
C CYS A 88 7.00 19.21 -8.50
N ARG A 89 7.34 20.51 -8.62
CA ARG A 89 8.60 20.96 -9.25
C ARG A 89 9.83 20.30 -8.63
N SER A 90 9.96 20.32 -7.31
CA SER A 90 11.14 19.80 -6.63
C SER A 90 11.29 18.28 -6.84
N SER A 91 10.19 17.52 -6.87
CA SER A 91 10.21 16.08 -7.19
C SER A 91 10.65 15.82 -8.64
N LEU A 92 10.18 16.64 -9.59
CA LEU A 92 10.59 16.57 -11.00
C LEU A 92 12.08 16.87 -11.15
N LEU A 93 12.55 17.99 -10.59
CA LEU A 93 13.96 18.38 -10.64
C LEU A 93 14.85 17.31 -10.02
N THR A 94 14.46 16.77 -8.86
CA THR A 94 15.18 15.67 -8.19
C THR A 94 15.31 14.45 -9.11
N SER A 95 14.22 14.06 -9.78
CA SER A 95 14.20 12.89 -10.67
C SER A 95 15.10 13.09 -11.90
N VAL A 96 15.08 14.27 -12.51
CA VAL A 96 15.92 14.58 -13.68
C VAL A 96 17.39 14.72 -13.29
N LEU A 97 17.69 15.42 -12.19
CA LEU A 97 19.06 15.68 -11.73
C LEU A 97 19.75 14.45 -11.12
N ALA A 98 19.00 13.41 -10.74
CA ALA A 98 19.59 12.10 -10.46
C ALA A 98 20.37 11.55 -11.67
N CYS A 99 20.04 11.99 -12.89
CA CYS A 99 20.72 11.65 -14.14
C CYS A 99 21.77 12.69 -14.57
N LYS A 100 22.13 13.67 -13.72
CA LYS A 100 23.06 14.77 -14.08
C LYS A 100 24.43 14.28 -14.57
N TYR A 101 24.89 13.12 -14.11
CA TYR A 101 26.14 12.52 -14.59
C TYR A 101 26.14 12.15 -16.08
N MET A 102 24.95 11.99 -16.69
CA MET A 102 24.77 11.71 -18.11
C MET A 102 24.59 12.99 -18.96
N PHE A 103 24.58 14.17 -18.34
CA PHE A 103 24.35 15.43 -19.05
C PHE A 103 25.53 15.83 -19.92
N SER A 104 25.27 16.72 -20.89
CA SER A 104 26.30 17.29 -21.74
C SER A 104 27.30 18.17 -20.98
N ASP A 105 26.85 18.80 -19.89
CA ASP A 105 27.68 19.56 -18.95
C ASP A 105 27.80 18.79 -17.64
N LYS A 106 28.94 18.11 -17.47
CA LYS A 106 29.20 17.23 -16.34
C LYS A 106 29.61 18.06 -15.10
N PRO A 107 29.27 17.60 -13.88
CA PRO A 107 29.75 18.25 -12.66
C PRO A 107 31.28 18.31 -12.66
N LYS A 108 31.87 19.50 -12.51
CA LYS A 108 33.32 19.67 -12.51
C LYS A 108 33.95 19.26 -11.18
N ASP A 109 33.26 19.53 -10.06
CA ASP A 109 33.69 19.19 -8.71
C ASP A 109 32.56 18.44 -7.98
N ILE A 110 32.81 17.18 -7.58
CA ILE A 110 31.93 16.39 -6.74
C ILE A 110 32.58 16.28 -5.37
N LEU A 111 31.96 16.89 -4.35
CA LEU A 111 32.47 16.82 -2.98
C LEU A 111 32.26 15.40 -2.43
N LYS A 112 33.37 14.76 -2.06
CA LYS A 112 33.40 13.48 -1.36
C LYS A 112 34.12 13.62 -0.03
N CYS A 113 33.50 13.16 1.04
CA CYS A 113 34.10 13.19 2.36
C CYS A 113 34.18 11.77 2.93
N GLN A 114 35.35 11.41 3.46
CA GLN A 114 35.47 10.24 4.31
C GLN A 114 34.68 10.49 5.60
N SER A 115 33.87 9.52 6.00
CA SER A 115 32.89 9.71 7.07
C SER A 115 32.59 8.39 7.77
N TYR A 116 31.83 8.48 8.87
CA TYR A 116 31.34 7.31 9.58
C TYR A 116 29.84 7.40 9.75
N LYS A 117 29.13 6.28 9.53
CA LYS A 117 27.74 6.11 9.88
C LYS A 117 27.64 5.57 11.30
N HIS A 118 26.92 6.25 12.19
CA HIS A 118 26.51 5.64 13.46
C HIS A 118 25.33 4.70 13.17
N HIS A 119 25.57 3.41 13.32
CA HIS A 119 24.61 2.36 13.00
C HIS A 119 23.63 2.14 14.17
N TRP A 120 22.49 1.50 13.92
CA TRP A 120 21.48 1.24 14.96
C TRP A 120 21.98 0.34 16.10
N SER A 121 23.04 -0.45 15.84
CA SER A 121 23.73 -1.33 16.79
C SER A 121 24.87 -0.63 17.54
N ASP A 122 24.92 0.71 17.51
CA ASP A 122 25.95 1.56 18.12
C ASP A 122 27.38 1.35 17.58
N THR A 123 27.53 0.63 16.48
CA THR A 123 28.79 0.49 15.75
C THR A 123 28.98 1.65 14.79
N LYS A 124 30.21 2.17 14.71
CA LYS A 124 30.61 3.14 13.68
C LYS A 124 31.06 2.40 12.42
N LEU A 125 30.39 2.63 11.30
CA LEU A 125 30.72 2.01 10.02
C LEU A 125 31.38 3.06 9.12
N PRO A 126 32.57 2.79 8.54
CA PRO A 126 33.20 3.72 7.61
C PRO A 126 32.36 3.83 6.33
N VAL A 127 32.16 5.05 5.84
CA VAL A 127 31.39 5.37 4.63
C VAL A 127 32.02 6.55 3.90
N VAL A 128 31.73 6.72 2.62
CA VAL A 128 32.02 7.96 1.90
C VAL A 128 30.71 8.69 1.66
N LEU A 129 30.66 9.97 2.03
CA LEU A 129 29.53 10.84 1.73
C LEU A 129 29.81 11.64 0.47
N GLU A 130 28.94 11.52 -0.53
CA GLU A 130 29.05 12.20 -1.82
C GLU A 130 27.86 13.15 -2.00
N VAL A 131 28.15 14.44 -2.18
CA VAL A 131 27.13 15.46 -2.45
C VAL A 131 26.85 15.51 -3.94
N THR A 132 25.63 15.15 -4.34
CA THR A 132 25.19 15.18 -5.75
C THR A 132 24.23 16.34 -6.01
N ALA A 133 23.77 16.47 -7.26
CA ALA A 133 22.81 17.51 -7.64
C ALA A 133 21.43 17.36 -7.00
N SER A 134 21.05 16.18 -6.51
CA SER A 134 19.71 15.93 -5.95
C SER A 134 19.68 15.13 -4.64
N SER A 135 20.80 14.57 -4.21
CA SER A 135 20.89 13.76 -2.99
C SER A 135 22.27 13.82 -2.33
N LEU A 136 22.29 13.51 -1.03
CA LEU A 136 23.51 13.04 -0.36
C LEU A 136 23.57 11.52 -0.46
N ASN A 137 24.62 11.00 -1.12
CA ASN A 137 24.84 9.57 -1.25
C ASN A 137 25.78 9.06 -0.14
N GLN A 138 25.43 7.92 0.45
CA GLN A 138 26.29 7.11 1.30
C GLN A 138 26.87 5.98 0.44
N LEU A 139 28.18 5.99 0.23
CA LEU A 139 28.90 5.00 -0.55
C LEU A 139 29.69 4.05 0.35
N ASP A 140 29.86 2.82 -0.13
CA ASP A 140 30.83 1.89 0.40
C ASP A 140 32.27 2.37 0.09
N PRO A 141 33.16 2.51 1.08
CA PRO A 141 34.51 3.06 0.86
C PRO A 141 35.39 2.24 -0.08
N ALA A 142 35.18 0.92 -0.16
CA ALA A 142 36.03 0.03 -0.94
C ALA A 142 35.56 -0.09 -2.40
N THR A 143 34.24 -0.12 -2.61
CA THR A 143 33.63 -0.42 -3.91
C THR A 143 32.99 0.79 -4.59
N ASN A 144 32.80 1.90 -3.88
CA ASN A 144 32.02 3.07 -4.31
C ASN A 144 30.56 2.76 -4.68
N VAL A 145 30.05 1.59 -4.29
CA VAL A 145 28.63 1.25 -4.47
C VAL A 145 27.78 2.13 -3.55
N VAL A 146 26.68 2.67 -4.08
CA VAL A 146 25.72 3.46 -3.30
C VAL A 146 24.96 2.56 -2.33
N LEU A 147 25.22 2.71 -1.04
CA LEU A 147 24.53 2.01 0.05
C LEU A 147 23.20 2.68 0.40
N ALA A 148 23.12 4.00 0.28
CA ALA A 148 21.92 4.80 0.53
C ALA A 148 21.99 6.12 -0.24
N SER A 149 20.84 6.64 -0.64
CA SER A 149 20.71 8.01 -1.14
C SER A 149 19.67 8.73 -0.30
N TYR A 150 20.02 9.93 0.16
CA TYR A 150 19.15 10.82 0.90
C TYR A 150 18.81 12.00 -0.01
N SER A 151 17.69 11.92 -0.75
CA SER A 151 17.24 13.00 -1.63
C SER A 151 17.00 14.26 -0.82
N TYR A 152 17.41 15.43 -1.33
CA TYR A 152 17.23 16.67 -0.57
C TYR A 152 15.75 16.98 -0.29
N ILE A 153 14.84 16.60 -1.22
CA ILE A 153 13.39 16.73 -1.03
C ILE A 153 12.86 15.95 0.18
N ASP A 154 13.57 14.90 0.61
CA ASP A 154 13.20 14.05 1.74
C ASP A 154 13.96 14.44 3.02
N ILE A 155 14.72 15.54 3.01
CA ILE A 155 15.47 16.05 4.17
C ILE A 155 14.78 17.30 4.71
N LYS A 156 14.16 17.14 5.87
CA LYS A 156 13.57 18.23 6.66
C LYS A 156 14.60 19.17 7.23
N GLY A 157 15.67 18.58 7.76
CA GLY A 157 16.63 19.33 8.55
C GLY A 157 17.97 18.66 8.76
N PHE A 158 18.88 19.49 9.25
CA PHE A 158 20.26 19.18 9.55
C PHE A 158 20.57 19.72 10.95
N SER A 159 21.16 18.89 11.82
CA SER A 159 21.65 19.35 13.12
C SER A 159 23.02 18.78 13.41
N GLU A 160 23.87 19.56 14.07
CA GLU A 160 25.15 19.08 14.60
C GLU A 160 24.90 18.29 15.88
N VAL A 161 25.85 17.43 16.27
CA VAL A 161 25.76 16.66 17.52
C VAL A 161 26.80 17.16 18.51
N LYS A 162 26.33 17.74 19.62
CA LYS A 162 27.14 18.51 20.57
C LYS A 162 28.28 17.70 21.21
N ASP A 163 27.98 16.46 21.54
CA ASP A 163 28.80 15.53 22.32
C ASP A 163 29.39 14.39 21.46
N TYR A 164 29.41 14.58 20.13
CA TYR A 164 29.96 13.62 19.18
C TYR A 164 30.84 14.36 18.15
N PRO A 165 32.19 14.29 18.27
CA PRO A 165 33.10 15.05 17.40
C PRO A 165 32.85 14.83 15.91
N GLY A 166 32.75 15.93 15.14
CA GLY A 166 32.39 15.91 13.72
C GLY A 166 30.98 15.38 13.42
N GLY A 167 30.15 15.20 14.46
CA GLY A 167 28.85 14.56 14.40
C GLY A 167 27.75 15.45 13.84
N PHE A 168 26.89 14.85 13.03
CA PHE A 168 25.67 15.50 12.55
C PHE A 168 24.56 14.51 12.23
N VAL A 169 23.33 14.98 12.30
CA VAL A 169 22.12 14.23 11.95
C VAL A 169 21.43 14.85 10.75
N ILE A 170 20.99 13.97 9.84
CA ILE A 170 20.01 14.30 8.80
C ILE A 170 18.64 13.85 9.31
N ILE A 171 17.67 14.75 9.26
CA ILE A 171 16.30 14.53 9.72
C ILE A 171 15.41 14.41 8.49
N CYS A 172 14.77 13.25 8.32
CA CYS A 172 13.92 12.98 7.17
C CYS A 172 12.56 13.72 7.26
N GLU A 173 12.02 14.14 6.11
CA GLU A 173 10.75 14.88 6.00
C GLU A 173 9.54 14.05 6.45
N GLU A 174 9.47 12.77 6.05
CA GLU A 174 8.31 11.89 6.26
C GLU A 174 7.79 11.88 7.71
N PHE A 175 8.65 11.49 8.66
CA PHE A 175 8.28 11.35 10.08
C PHE A 175 9.39 11.77 11.04
N SER A 176 10.31 12.63 10.58
CA SER A 176 11.44 13.14 11.38
C SER A 176 12.45 12.07 11.83
N ARG A 177 12.56 10.96 11.10
CA ARG A 177 13.60 9.94 11.36
C ARG A 177 14.99 10.58 11.31
N MET A 178 15.86 10.22 12.24
CA MET A 178 17.23 10.74 12.28
C MET A 178 18.26 9.74 11.77
N HIS A 179 19.22 10.24 11.00
CA HIS A 179 20.38 9.51 10.52
C HIS A 179 21.66 10.21 10.97
N LEU A 180 22.37 9.60 11.92
CA LEU A 180 23.62 10.13 12.48
C LEU A 180 24.86 9.71 11.65
N PHE A 181 25.74 10.67 11.43
CA PHE A 181 27.04 10.51 10.77
C PHE A 181 28.12 11.33 11.52
N SER A 182 29.40 11.06 11.24
CA SER A 182 30.50 11.99 11.54
C SER A 182 31.42 12.19 10.34
N CYS A 183 31.94 13.41 10.21
CA CYS A 183 32.85 13.84 9.15
C CYS A 183 33.81 14.90 9.67
N ASP A 184 35.07 14.85 9.25
CA ASP A 184 36.08 15.85 9.63
C ASP A 184 35.86 17.20 8.94
N ASN A 185 35.41 17.19 7.68
CA ASN A 185 35.13 18.40 6.88
C ASN A 185 33.65 18.81 6.94
N LEU A 186 33.07 18.79 8.14
CA LEU A 186 31.63 19.01 8.34
C LEU A 186 31.12 20.35 7.80
N ILE A 187 31.91 21.42 7.95
CA ILE A 187 31.52 22.78 7.53
C ILE A 187 31.34 22.85 6.01
N GLU A 188 32.31 22.32 5.26
CA GLU A 188 32.28 22.28 3.80
C GLU A 188 31.14 21.37 3.31
N LEU A 189 31.01 20.17 3.90
CA LEU A 189 29.94 19.23 3.59
C LEU A 189 28.56 19.86 3.78
N LYS A 190 28.32 20.49 4.94
CA LYS A 190 27.08 21.19 5.27
C LYS A 190 26.79 22.29 4.25
N SER A 191 27.78 23.15 3.95
CA SER A 191 27.62 24.23 2.98
C SER A 191 27.22 23.69 1.60
N LYS A 192 27.88 22.63 1.12
CA LYS A 192 27.60 22.05 -0.20
C LYS A 192 26.23 21.36 -0.27
N ILE A 193 25.81 20.68 0.80
CA ILE A 193 24.46 20.09 0.89
C ILE A 193 23.39 21.19 0.79
N LEU A 194 23.53 22.27 1.56
CA LEU A 194 22.56 23.37 1.57
C LEU A 194 22.51 24.10 0.22
N GLU A 195 23.66 24.35 -0.40
CA GLU A 195 23.77 24.91 -1.74
C GLU A 195 23.06 24.02 -2.78
N SER A 196 23.37 22.72 -2.79
CA SER A 196 22.81 21.76 -3.77
C SER A 196 21.30 21.59 -3.60
N ALA A 197 20.80 21.55 -2.36
CA ALA A 197 19.37 21.56 -2.08
C ALA A 197 18.69 22.85 -2.58
N SER A 198 19.33 24.01 -2.35
CA SER A 198 18.81 25.29 -2.80
C SER A 198 18.73 25.39 -4.33
N ASN A 199 19.71 24.81 -5.04
CA ASN A 199 19.73 24.77 -6.51
C ASN A 199 18.53 24.03 -7.12
N ILE A 200 17.90 23.11 -6.37
CA ILE A 200 16.66 22.43 -6.80
C ILE A 200 15.39 23.02 -6.16
N GLY A 201 15.53 24.15 -5.45
CA GLY A 201 14.43 24.85 -4.80
C GLY A 201 13.93 24.18 -3.53
N VAL A 202 14.81 23.46 -2.81
CA VAL A 202 14.53 22.83 -1.52
C VAL A 202 15.27 23.57 -0.41
N THR A 203 14.59 23.81 0.71
CA THR A 203 15.16 24.44 1.90
C THR A 203 15.30 23.41 3.02
N ILE A 204 16.53 23.01 3.33
CA ILE A 204 16.84 22.16 4.49
C ILE A 204 16.99 23.05 5.71
N ARG A 205 16.23 22.78 6.78
CA ARG A 205 16.28 23.58 8.02
C ARG A 205 17.52 23.22 8.83
N VAL A 206 18.38 24.20 9.10
CA VAL A 206 19.50 24.03 10.04
C VAL A 206 19.00 24.28 11.46
N ILE A 207 19.05 23.26 12.32
CA ILE A 207 18.66 23.38 13.72
C ILE A 207 19.74 24.14 14.47
N LYS A 208 19.33 25.20 15.19
CA LYS A 208 20.26 26.09 15.91
C LYS A 208 20.86 25.44 17.15
N GLU A 209 20.06 24.68 17.89
CA GLU A 209 20.51 23.95 19.07
C GLU A 209 20.98 22.55 18.65
N PRO A 210 22.28 22.24 18.78
CA PRO A 210 22.80 20.93 18.43
C PRO A 210 22.16 19.83 19.28
N VAL A 211 21.87 18.69 18.66
CA VAL A 211 21.29 17.52 19.33
C VAL A 211 22.38 16.81 20.15
N THR A 212 22.04 16.17 21.25
CA THR A 212 22.94 15.28 22.00
C THR A 212 22.84 13.84 21.53
N ILE A 213 23.85 13.00 21.77
CA ILE A 213 23.78 11.57 21.42
C ILE A 213 22.64 10.86 22.16
N GLN A 214 22.33 11.30 23.39
CA GLN A 214 21.23 10.79 24.19
C GLN A 214 19.87 11.13 23.56
N GLU A 215 19.66 12.38 23.16
CA GLU A 215 18.44 12.80 22.45
C GLU A 215 18.31 12.07 21.12
N PHE A 216 19.40 11.92 20.37
CA PHE A 216 19.41 11.11 19.15
C PHE A 216 18.92 9.68 19.45
N ASN A 217 19.48 9.00 20.44
CA ASN A 217 19.08 7.63 20.77
C ASN A 217 17.60 7.52 21.16
N ASN A 218 17.08 8.50 21.90
CA ASN A 218 15.68 8.56 22.33
C ASN A 218 14.71 8.91 21.18
N GLN A 219 15.17 9.61 20.15
CA GLN A 219 14.30 10.16 19.09
C GLN A 219 14.68 9.70 17.68
N ARG A 220 15.60 8.73 17.52
CA ARG A 220 16.12 8.31 16.21
C ARG A 220 15.06 7.80 15.24
N LEU A 221 13.92 7.33 15.75
CA LEU A 221 12.77 6.88 14.97
C LEU A 221 11.76 8.02 14.69
N GLY A 222 12.11 9.25 15.03
CA GLY A 222 11.29 10.44 14.81
C GLY A 222 10.02 10.42 15.64
N ASN A 223 8.91 10.79 15.02
CA ASN A 223 7.58 10.87 15.65
C ASN A 223 7.11 9.52 16.25
N TYR A 224 7.75 8.41 15.85
CA TYR A 224 7.38 7.05 16.24
C TYR A 224 8.38 6.42 17.22
N SER A 225 9.07 7.23 18.03
CA SER A 225 10.02 6.73 19.02
C SER A 225 9.36 6.27 20.34
N GLY A 226 8.06 6.56 20.53
CA GLY A 226 7.28 6.13 21.71
C GLY A 226 6.98 4.63 21.74
N ASP A 227 6.76 4.09 22.95
CA ASP A 227 6.56 2.67 23.21
C ASP A 227 5.38 2.06 22.43
N GLU A 228 4.30 2.82 22.27
CA GLU A 228 3.10 2.43 21.53
C GLU A 228 3.39 2.10 20.06
N HIS A 229 4.40 2.75 19.48
CA HIS A 229 4.76 2.60 18.07
C HIS A 229 5.77 1.49 17.82
N ILE A 230 6.54 1.12 18.85
CA ILE A 230 7.59 0.08 18.76
C ILE A 230 7.16 -1.27 19.36
N THR A 231 6.09 -1.31 20.16
CA THR A 231 5.58 -2.55 20.75
C THR A 231 4.84 -3.40 19.73
N SER A 232 5.33 -4.61 19.48
CA SER A 232 4.88 -5.49 18.40
C SER A 232 3.55 -6.19 18.73
N ILE A 233 2.60 -6.19 17.77
CA ILE A 233 1.30 -6.87 17.78
C ILE A 233 1.31 -8.11 16.90
N SER A 234 2.19 -8.15 15.90
CA SER A 234 2.47 -9.34 15.10
C SER A 234 3.93 -9.33 14.68
N GLU A 235 4.49 -10.52 14.43
CA GLU A 235 5.90 -10.71 14.11
C GLU A 235 6.05 -11.89 13.15
N PHE A 236 6.89 -11.69 12.13
CA PHE A 236 7.21 -12.69 11.13
C PHE A 236 8.72 -12.77 10.94
N SER A 237 9.26 -13.99 10.86
CA SER A 237 10.65 -14.18 10.46
C SER A 237 10.78 -13.96 8.96
N VAL A 238 11.67 -13.05 8.55
CA VAL A 238 11.90 -12.70 7.15
C VAL A 238 13.39 -12.64 6.83
N HIS A 239 13.73 -12.72 5.55
CA HIS A 239 15.06 -12.38 5.05
C HIS A 239 14.95 -11.14 4.17
N LYS A 240 15.61 -10.06 4.57
CA LYS A 240 15.63 -8.80 3.85
C LYS A 240 16.65 -8.87 2.71
N ILE A 241 16.18 -8.56 1.50
CA ILE A 241 17.03 -8.43 0.32
C ILE A 241 17.32 -6.94 0.13
N SER A 242 18.61 -6.58 0.11
CA SER A 242 19.03 -5.20 -0.11
C SER A 242 20.41 -5.13 -0.73
N HIS A 243 20.66 -4.12 -1.57
CA HIS A 243 21.97 -3.88 -2.20
C HIS A 243 23.11 -3.61 -1.21
N ARG A 244 22.82 -3.39 0.08
CA ARG A 244 23.84 -3.18 1.13
C ARG A 244 24.55 -4.46 1.54
N HIS A 245 23.98 -5.61 1.23
CA HIS A 245 24.50 -6.91 1.64
C HIS A 245 24.45 -7.84 0.43
N GLN A 246 25.50 -8.64 0.24
CA GLN A 246 25.51 -9.66 -0.81
C GLN A 246 24.43 -10.72 -0.53
N ASP A 247 24.31 -11.13 0.73
CA ASP A 247 23.32 -12.12 1.18
C ASP A 247 22.09 -11.49 1.84
N ALA A 248 20.97 -12.19 1.73
CA ALA A 248 19.73 -11.79 2.38
C ALA A 248 19.86 -11.86 3.92
N GLN A 249 19.47 -10.77 4.60
CA GLN A 249 19.70 -10.61 6.03
C GLN A 249 18.49 -11.04 6.85
N ARG A 250 18.68 -11.96 7.81
CA ARG A 250 17.60 -12.40 8.70
C ARG A 250 17.12 -11.24 9.58
N ARG A 251 15.80 -11.00 9.60
CA ARG A 251 15.13 -9.98 10.42
C ARG A 251 13.83 -10.54 10.99
N ILE A 252 13.37 -9.93 12.08
CA ILE A 252 11.98 -10.09 12.53
C ILE A 252 11.23 -8.85 12.01
N LEU A 253 10.24 -9.07 11.13
CA LEU A 253 9.35 -8.01 10.67
C LEU A 253 8.18 -7.93 11.63
N CYS A 254 8.05 -6.82 12.35
CA CYS A 254 7.01 -6.63 13.34
C CYS A 254 5.99 -5.60 12.87
N LEU A 255 4.72 -5.80 13.23
CA LEU A 255 3.63 -4.86 13.02
C LEU A 255 3.17 -4.31 14.37
N THR A 256 2.94 -3.01 14.45
CA THR A 256 2.34 -2.33 15.61
C THR A 256 0.99 -1.72 15.19
N GLU A 257 0.36 -0.92 16.05
CA GLU A 257 -0.89 -0.24 15.67
C GLU A 257 -0.68 0.78 14.54
N SER A 258 0.55 1.31 14.39
CA SER A 258 0.85 2.41 13.48
C SER A 258 2.06 2.18 12.59
N CYS A 259 2.88 1.15 12.82
CA CYS A 259 4.19 1.01 12.18
C CYS A 259 4.54 -0.43 11.78
N ILE A 260 5.46 -0.51 10.82
CA ILE A 260 6.23 -1.70 10.44
C ILE A 260 7.65 -1.51 10.97
N LEU A 261 8.16 -2.53 11.66
CA LEU A 261 9.49 -2.52 12.27
C LEU A 261 10.32 -3.67 11.71
N GLU A 262 11.62 -3.44 11.56
CA GLU A 262 12.59 -4.52 11.44
C GLU A 262 13.36 -4.60 12.76
N ARG A 263 13.37 -5.78 13.38
CA ARG A 263 14.20 -6.09 14.54
C ARG A 263 15.32 -7.06 14.19
N ASP A 264 16.43 -6.89 14.88
CA ASP A 264 17.51 -7.84 14.88
C ASP A 264 17.09 -9.11 15.66
N PRO A 265 17.18 -10.32 15.09
CA PRO A 265 16.74 -11.53 15.77
C PRO A 265 17.55 -11.90 17.02
N GLN A 266 18.79 -11.42 17.16
CA GLN A 266 19.67 -11.79 18.28
C GLN A 266 19.50 -10.83 19.46
N THR A 267 19.52 -9.52 19.17
CA THR A 267 19.47 -8.47 20.20
C THR A 267 18.06 -7.93 20.43
N TYR A 268 17.11 -8.29 19.57
CA TYR A 268 15.74 -7.74 19.53
C TYR A 268 15.68 -6.22 19.34
N SER A 269 16.80 -5.56 19.03
CA SER A 269 16.88 -4.12 18.83
C SER A 269 16.19 -3.70 17.53
N VAL A 270 15.56 -2.52 17.54
CA VAL A 270 14.93 -1.95 16.34
C VAL A 270 16.01 -1.50 15.36
N CYS A 271 16.07 -2.13 14.19
CA CYS A 271 16.97 -1.73 13.11
C CYS A 271 16.41 -0.54 12.32
N THR A 272 15.10 -0.56 12.04
CA THR A 272 14.39 0.49 11.33
C THR A 272 12.88 0.40 11.57
N LEU A 273 12.19 1.51 11.33
CA LEU A 273 10.74 1.67 11.41
C LEU A 273 10.23 2.38 10.15
N ARG A 274 9.02 2.05 9.70
CA ARG A 274 8.23 2.83 8.73
C ARG A 274 6.76 2.91 9.19
N PRO A 275 6.07 4.05 9.06
CA PRO A 275 4.64 4.15 9.34
C PRO A 275 3.81 3.26 8.41
N LEU A 276 2.69 2.74 8.91
CA LEU A 276 1.72 1.99 8.08
C LEU A 276 1.04 2.91 7.07
N SER A 277 0.80 4.19 7.43
CA SER A 277 0.25 5.21 6.54
C SER A 277 1.06 5.43 5.26
N ASP A 278 2.36 5.15 5.31
CA ASP A 278 3.28 5.42 4.20
C ASP A 278 3.34 4.28 3.19
N VAL A 279 2.66 3.16 3.43
CA VAL A 279 2.59 2.03 2.50
C VAL A 279 1.73 2.40 1.31
N PHE A 280 2.32 2.39 0.11
CA PHE A 280 1.61 2.66 -1.13
C PHE A 280 0.98 1.40 -1.72
N ALA A 281 1.75 0.31 -1.83
CA ALA A 281 1.28 -0.96 -2.36
C ALA A 281 2.10 -2.14 -1.83
N LEU A 282 1.50 -3.32 -1.84
CA LEU A 282 2.14 -4.59 -1.47
C LEU A 282 2.32 -5.44 -2.73
N ILE A 283 3.55 -5.85 -3.02
CA ILE A 283 3.85 -6.65 -4.21
C ILE A 283 3.97 -8.11 -3.81
N ARG A 284 3.06 -8.94 -4.30
CA ARG A 284 3.12 -10.40 -4.15
C ARG A 284 3.74 -10.98 -5.42
N ASN A 285 5.01 -11.37 -5.36
CA ASN A 285 5.71 -11.85 -6.55
C ASN A 285 5.09 -13.18 -7.04
N LYS A 286 4.75 -13.25 -8.33
CA LYS A 286 4.14 -14.46 -8.90
C LYS A 286 5.13 -15.61 -9.05
N ASP A 287 6.37 -15.30 -9.43
CA ASP A 287 7.38 -16.29 -9.84
C ASP A 287 8.13 -16.87 -8.64
N ASN A 288 8.26 -16.10 -7.56
CA ASN A 288 8.87 -16.54 -6.31
C ASN A 288 7.82 -16.53 -5.17
N PRO A 289 7.40 -17.72 -4.67
CA PRO A 289 6.33 -17.85 -3.69
C PRO A 289 6.68 -17.31 -2.29
N GLN A 290 7.95 -16.99 -2.03
CA GLN A 290 8.41 -16.43 -0.76
C GLN A 290 8.64 -14.92 -0.84
N LEU A 291 8.88 -14.38 -2.03
CA LEU A 291 9.23 -12.98 -2.26
C LEU A 291 8.00 -12.08 -2.21
N PHE A 292 8.13 -11.01 -1.43
CA PHE A 292 7.22 -9.88 -1.47
C PHE A 292 7.98 -8.56 -1.33
N SER A 293 7.34 -7.47 -1.75
CA SER A 293 7.87 -6.13 -1.62
C SER A 293 6.85 -5.19 -0.99
N ILE A 294 7.33 -4.21 -0.24
CA ILE A 294 6.52 -3.10 0.28
C ILE A 294 6.97 -1.84 -0.46
N GLU A 295 6.07 -1.24 -1.23
CA GLU A 295 6.29 0.05 -1.88
C GLU A 295 5.76 1.17 -0.96
N TYR A 296 6.52 2.24 -0.82
CA TYR A 296 6.18 3.39 0.02
C TYR A 296 5.86 4.63 -0.82
N VAL A 297 5.10 5.56 -0.24
CA VAL A 297 4.64 6.80 -0.90
C VAL A 297 5.79 7.75 -1.32
N ASN A 298 6.95 7.64 -0.68
CA ASN A 298 8.16 8.38 -1.05
C ASN A 298 8.86 7.79 -2.31
N GLY A 299 8.39 6.64 -2.81
CA GLY A 299 8.99 5.94 -3.96
C GLY A 299 10.02 4.87 -3.59
N ASP A 300 10.30 4.66 -2.30
CA ASP A 300 11.14 3.55 -1.83
C ASP A 300 10.42 2.20 -1.97
N SER A 301 11.23 1.14 -2.05
CA SER A 301 10.76 -0.22 -1.94
C SER A 301 11.65 -1.06 -1.02
N ARG A 302 11.03 -2.00 -0.29
CA ARG A 302 11.73 -2.98 0.57
C ARG A 302 11.34 -4.39 0.16
N ASN A 303 12.33 -5.23 -0.09
CA ASN A 303 12.15 -6.61 -0.57
C ASN A 303 12.47 -7.61 0.54
N TYR A 304 11.63 -8.63 0.67
CA TYR A 304 11.78 -9.66 1.69
C TYR A 304 11.39 -11.03 1.16
N THR A 305 11.97 -12.09 1.71
CA THR A 305 11.50 -13.47 1.54
C THR A 305 11.07 -14.09 2.86
N THR A 306 10.00 -14.88 2.82
CA THR A 306 9.52 -15.67 3.97
C THR A 306 8.65 -16.85 3.52
N SER A 307 8.61 -17.93 4.31
CA SER A 307 7.70 -19.06 4.09
C SER A 307 6.23 -18.71 4.31
N ASP A 308 5.96 -17.72 5.16
CA ASP A 308 4.61 -17.30 5.57
C ASP A 308 4.11 -16.08 4.77
N ARG A 309 4.56 -15.92 3.52
CA ARG A 309 4.40 -14.68 2.74
C ARG A 309 2.95 -14.21 2.71
N ASP A 310 2.03 -15.09 2.33
CA ASP A 310 0.63 -14.70 2.15
C ASP A 310 -0.06 -14.39 3.49
N SER A 311 0.34 -15.09 4.57
CA SER A 311 -0.16 -14.82 5.93
C SER A 311 0.33 -13.46 6.45
N LEU A 312 1.60 -13.14 6.18
CA LEU A 312 2.19 -11.85 6.46
C LEU A 312 1.48 -10.75 5.68
N LEU A 313 1.32 -10.92 4.36
CA LEU A 313 0.64 -9.95 3.51
C LEU A 313 -0.82 -9.73 3.92
N ALA A 314 -1.56 -10.77 4.31
CA ALA A 314 -2.92 -10.63 4.82
C ALA A 314 -2.97 -9.81 6.12
N THR A 315 -2.04 -10.07 7.06
CA THR A 315 -1.96 -9.29 8.31
C THR A 315 -1.55 -7.84 8.05
N LEU A 316 -0.57 -7.64 7.17
CA LEU A 316 -0.07 -6.31 6.82
C LEU A 316 -1.13 -5.48 6.08
N LEU A 317 -1.90 -6.11 5.18
CA LEU A 317 -3.00 -5.45 4.48
C LEU A 317 -4.09 -4.96 5.45
N ASP A 318 -4.54 -5.81 6.38
CA ASP A 318 -5.51 -5.44 7.43
C ASP A 318 -4.94 -4.34 8.34
N ALA A 319 -3.66 -4.44 8.73
CA ALA A 319 -3.01 -3.43 9.59
C ALA A 319 -2.94 -2.06 8.92
N VAL A 320 -2.54 -1.98 7.64
CA VAL A 320 -2.45 -0.72 6.89
C VAL A 320 -3.84 -0.12 6.65
N ARG A 321 -4.83 -0.95 6.27
CA ARG A 321 -6.22 -0.48 6.12
C ARG A 321 -6.79 -0.01 7.46
N GLY A 322 -6.51 -0.74 8.55
CA GLY A 322 -6.91 -0.41 9.91
C GLY A 322 -6.27 0.87 10.46
N SER A 323 -5.10 1.27 9.95
CA SER A 323 -4.48 2.56 10.28
C SER A 323 -5.07 3.75 9.49
N GLY A 324 -6.13 3.53 8.71
CA GLY A 324 -6.81 4.57 7.90
C GLY A 324 -6.28 4.73 6.47
N ASN A 325 -5.29 3.94 6.05
CA ASN A 325 -4.84 3.97 4.66
C ASN A 325 -5.66 2.97 3.82
N HIS A 326 -6.72 3.47 3.19
CA HIS A 326 -7.62 2.67 2.36
C HIS A 326 -7.13 2.44 0.92
N ASP A 327 -5.99 3.04 0.55
CA ASP A 327 -5.40 2.95 -0.79
C ASP A 327 -4.47 1.75 -1.00
N VAL A 328 -4.04 1.13 0.10
CA VAL A 328 -3.21 -0.08 0.03
C VAL A 328 -3.94 -1.22 -0.68
N HIS A 329 -3.21 -1.91 -1.54
CA HIS A 329 -3.66 -3.11 -2.24
C HIS A 329 -2.49 -4.05 -2.51
N VAL A 330 -2.81 -5.31 -2.75
CA VAL A 330 -1.84 -6.34 -3.14
C VAL A 330 -1.88 -6.48 -4.67
N LYS A 331 -0.71 -6.56 -5.32
CA LYS A 331 -0.60 -6.73 -6.77
C LYS A 331 0.57 -7.61 -7.18
N MET A 332 0.52 -8.20 -8.37
CA MET A 332 1.58 -9.09 -8.89
C MET A 332 2.88 -8.34 -9.24
N GLN A 333 2.79 -7.06 -9.60
CA GLN A 333 3.90 -6.31 -10.17
C GLN A 333 4.07 -4.93 -9.55
N SER A 334 5.32 -4.48 -9.48
CA SER A 334 5.68 -3.14 -9.01
C SER A 334 4.93 -2.03 -9.73
N THR A 335 4.75 -0.91 -9.04
CA THR A 335 4.07 0.25 -9.61
C THR A 335 4.91 0.89 -10.71
N SER A 336 4.34 0.96 -11.91
CA SER A 336 4.99 1.58 -13.06
C SER A 336 4.95 3.10 -12.93
N ARG A 337 6.00 3.68 -12.31
CA ARG A 337 6.10 5.14 -12.09
C ARG A 337 6.09 5.94 -13.40
N GLY A 338 6.57 5.38 -14.50
CA GLY A 338 6.46 5.99 -15.83
C GLY A 338 5.04 6.16 -16.35
N LYS A 339 4.07 5.41 -15.79
CA LYS A 339 2.66 5.52 -16.17
C LYS A 339 1.88 6.50 -15.30
N ARG A 340 2.40 6.90 -14.13
CA ARG A 340 1.80 7.88 -13.22
C ARG A 340 2.29 9.30 -13.54
N TRP A 341 1.41 10.30 -13.55
CA TRP A 341 1.74 11.69 -13.91
C TRP A 341 2.07 12.59 -12.71
N GLY A 342 2.63 12.01 -11.65
CA GLY A 342 3.13 12.74 -10.49
C GLY A 342 3.72 11.79 -9.43
N PRO A 343 4.23 12.33 -8.31
CA PRO A 343 4.78 11.52 -7.24
C PRO A 343 3.70 10.65 -6.56
N LEU A 344 4.12 9.57 -5.87
CA LEU A 344 3.19 8.66 -5.21
C LEU A 344 2.52 9.28 -3.97
N ILE A 345 3.22 10.19 -3.28
CA ILE A 345 2.75 10.87 -2.07
C ILE A 345 1.64 11.89 -2.29
N GLN A 346 1.46 12.38 -3.53
CA GLN A 346 0.51 13.45 -3.82
C GLN A 346 -0.65 12.95 -4.69
N PRO A 347 -1.92 13.29 -4.37
CA PRO A 347 -3.03 13.09 -5.28
C PRO A 347 -2.86 13.94 -6.55
N LEU A 348 -3.36 13.45 -7.68
CA LEU A 348 -3.23 14.13 -8.96
C LEU A 348 -4.41 15.06 -9.23
N GLU A 349 -4.21 16.05 -10.10
CA GLU A 349 -5.24 17.01 -10.49
C GLU A 349 -6.46 16.33 -11.16
N GLN A 350 -7.65 16.90 -10.98
CA GLN A 350 -8.91 16.42 -11.59
C GLN A 350 -8.82 16.19 -13.10
N GLU A 351 -8.08 17.04 -13.82
CA GLU A 351 -7.91 16.92 -15.28
C GLU A 351 -7.18 15.61 -15.67
N VAL A 352 -6.23 15.15 -14.83
CA VAL A 352 -5.52 13.88 -15.05
C VAL A 352 -6.48 12.71 -14.92
N GLU A 353 -7.33 12.71 -13.89
CA GLU A 353 -8.36 11.69 -13.70
C GLU A 353 -9.36 11.68 -14.86
N SER A 354 -9.85 12.84 -15.32
CA SER A 354 -10.70 12.98 -16.50
C SER A 354 -10.08 12.37 -17.76
N LEU A 355 -8.81 12.66 -18.03
CA LEU A 355 -8.12 12.18 -19.22
C LEU A 355 -8.02 10.65 -19.23
N HIS A 356 -7.69 10.05 -18.08
CA HIS A 356 -7.61 8.59 -17.98
C HIS A 356 -8.97 7.91 -18.15
N LEU A 357 -10.06 8.51 -17.66
CA LEU A 357 -11.41 8.01 -17.95
C LEU A 357 -11.77 8.13 -19.45
N LYS A 358 -11.40 9.23 -20.10
CA LYS A 358 -11.61 9.42 -21.55
C LYS A 358 -10.86 8.41 -22.41
N PHE A 359 -9.68 7.95 -21.97
CA PHE A 359 -8.89 6.97 -22.72
C PHE A 359 -9.58 5.61 -22.87
N PHE A 360 -10.53 5.25 -21.99
CA PHE A 360 -11.34 4.05 -22.18
C PHE A 360 -12.28 4.15 -23.39
N GLN A 361 -12.70 5.37 -23.76
CA GLN A 361 -13.56 5.62 -24.91
C GLN A 361 -12.75 5.86 -26.18
N GLN A 362 -11.72 6.71 -26.08
CA GLN A 362 -10.86 7.08 -27.20
C GLN A 362 -9.41 6.78 -26.83
N ARG A 363 -8.93 5.61 -27.27
CA ARG A 363 -7.58 5.14 -26.95
C ARG A 363 -6.53 6.02 -27.64
N PRO A 364 -5.62 6.66 -26.90
CA PRO A 364 -4.58 7.52 -27.48
C PRO A 364 -3.53 6.71 -28.26
N GLY A 365 -3.29 7.07 -29.52
CA GLY A 365 -2.15 6.58 -30.31
C GLY A 365 -2.12 5.06 -30.53
N ASN A 366 -3.27 4.43 -30.80
CA ASN A 366 -3.42 2.97 -31.01
C ASN A 366 -2.95 2.09 -29.84
N ARG A 367 -2.89 2.64 -28.61
CA ARG A 367 -2.54 1.86 -27.42
C ARG A 367 -3.57 0.78 -27.11
N SER A 368 -3.09 -0.33 -26.56
CA SER A 368 -3.95 -1.43 -26.08
C SER A 368 -4.77 -1.00 -24.87
N LEU A 369 -5.89 -1.68 -24.64
CA LEU A 369 -6.70 -1.45 -23.45
C LEU A 369 -5.89 -1.72 -22.16
N ASN A 370 -5.04 -2.75 -22.16
CA ASN A 370 -4.20 -3.08 -21.01
C ASN A 370 -3.23 -1.95 -20.63
N GLU A 371 -2.68 -1.23 -21.61
CA GLU A 371 -1.87 -0.04 -21.29
C GLU A 371 -2.74 1.09 -20.68
N ILE A 372 -3.97 1.28 -21.18
CA ILE A 372 -4.89 2.28 -20.63
C ILE A 372 -5.25 1.94 -19.18
N ILE A 373 -5.52 0.66 -18.89
CA ILE A 373 -5.81 0.16 -17.54
C ILE A 373 -4.61 0.38 -16.62
N ASP A 374 -3.40 0.02 -17.04
CA ASP A 374 -2.19 0.23 -16.25
C ASP A 374 -1.98 1.71 -15.92
N ARG A 375 -2.22 2.60 -16.89
CA ARG A 375 -2.15 4.05 -16.67
C ARG A 375 -3.25 4.52 -15.72
N PHE A 376 -4.49 4.08 -15.91
CA PHE A 376 -5.59 4.41 -15.00
C PHE A 376 -5.27 3.99 -13.56
N ASN A 377 -4.87 2.73 -13.34
CA ASN A 377 -4.52 2.20 -12.02
C ASN A 377 -3.30 2.91 -11.37
N ALA A 378 -2.37 3.43 -12.18
CA ALA A 378 -1.23 4.18 -11.67
C ALA A 378 -1.58 5.62 -11.25
N ASN A 379 -2.66 6.19 -11.79
CA ASN A 379 -3.06 7.59 -11.55
C ASN A 379 -4.26 7.74 -10.62
N VAL A 380 -5.12 6.73 -10.51
CA VAL A 380 -6.29 6.73 -9.62
C VAL A 380 -5.96 5.95 -8.33
N PRO A 381 -6.17 6.53 -7.14
CA PRO A 381 -5.99 5.82 -5.87
C PRO A 381 -6.83 4.54 -5.82
N TYR A 382 -6.41 3.55 -5.02
CA TYR A 382 -7.18 2.32 -4.93
C TYR A 382 -8.59 2.62 -4.39
N SER A 383 -8.70 3.49 -3.37
CA SER A 383 -9.95 3.94 -2.72
C SER A 383 -10.96 4.62 -3.66
N GLY A 384 -10.57 4.90 -4.91
CA GLY A 384 -11.48 5.34 -5.95
C GLY A 384 -11.10 6.67 -6.56
N LEU A 385 -12.02 7.21 -7.35
CA LEU A 385 -11.90 8.51 -8.00
C LEU A 385 -12.03 9.63 -6.96
N ILE A 386 -11.07 10.54 -6.91
CA ILE A 386 -11.07 11.68 -5.98
C ILE A 386 -12.06 12.75 -6.44
N HIS A 387 -12.26 12.88 -7.75
CA HIS A 387 -13.04 13.96 -8.37
C HIS A 387 -14.24 13.43 -9.16
N SER A 388 -14.94 12.44 -8.58
CA SER A 388 -16.10 11.79 -9.20
C SER A 388 -17.39 12.60 -9.20
N VAL A 389 -17.50 13.63 -8.34
CA VAL A 389 -18.69 14.48 -8.26
C VAL A 389 -18.65 15.54 -9.36
N THR A 390 -19.71 15.62 -10.17
CA THR A 390 -19.89 16.68 -11.16
C THR A 390 -20.14 18.01 -10.44
N GLN A 391 -19.31 19.03 -10.68
CA GLN A 391 -19.61 20.39 -10.20
C GLN A 391 -20.79 20.97 -11.00
N GLU A 392 -21.73 21.68 -10.37
CA GLU A 392 -22.86 22.28 -11.08
C GLU A 392 -22.38 23.44 -11.99
N GLY A 393 -22.75 23.40 -13.27
CA GLY A 393 -22.42 24.46 -14.23
C GLY A 393 -22.68 24.09 -15.69
N ILE A 394 -22.88 25.09 -16.55
CA ILE A 394 -23.22 24.93 -17.98
C ILE A 394 -22.10 24.22 -18.79
N PHE A 395 -20.86 24.26 -18.30
CA PHE A 395 -19.69 23.61 -18.90
C PHE A 395 -19.16 22.42 -18.07
N ALA A 396 -19.98 21.90 -17.15
CA ALA A 396 -19.58 20.78 -16.31
C ALA A 396 -19.40 19.50 -17.13
N GLU A 397 -18.24 18.86 -16.98
CA GLU A 397 -17.96 17.57 -17.60
C GLU A 397 -18.86 16.49 -16.99
N ASN A 398 -19.59 15.74 -17.82
CA ASN A 398 -20.45 14.66 -17.36
C ASN A 398 -19.60 13.46 -16.91
N LYS A 399 -19.17 13.49 -15.63
CA LYS A 399 -18.38 12.44 -14.98
C LYS A 399 -19.09 11.10 -14.96
N GLU A 400 -20.41 11.11 -14.80
CA GLU A 400 -21.23 9.90 -14.81
C GLU A 400 -21.06 9.12 -16.10
N LYS A 401 -21.19 9.80 -17.25
CA LYS A 401 -20.98 9.19 -18.56
C LYS A 401 -19.56 8.65 -18.71
N LEU A 402 -18.54 9.37 -18.22
CA LEU A 402 -17.15 8.92 -18.31
C LEU A 402 -16.91 7.63 -17.51
N ILE A 403 -17.42 7.57 -16.28
CA ILE A 403 -17.29 6.40 -15.39
C ILE A 403 -18.04 5.21 -15.97
N ASN A 404 -19.30 5.40 -16.39
CA ASN A 404 -20.11 4.34 -16.97
C ASN A 404 -19.47 3.75 -18.24
N ASN A 405 -18.91 4.59 -19.10
CA ASN A 405 -18.21 4.12 -20.29
C ASN A 405 -16.93 3.34 -19.96
N ALA A 406 -16.19 3.74 -18.93
CA ALA A 406 -15.01 3.00 -18.47
C ALA A 406 -15.40 1.62 -17.90
N ILE A 407 -16.47 1.55 -17.10
CA ILE A 407 -17.02 0.29 -16.59
C ILE A 407 -17.45 -0.62 -17.74
N GLN A 408 -18.17 -0.07 -18.73
CA GLN A 408 -18.63 -0.82 -19.90
C GLN A 408 -17.46 -1.37 -20.72
N ALA A 409 -16.39 -0.59 -20.92
CA ALA A 409 -15.18 -1.02 -21.62
C ALA A 409 -14.49 -2.21 -20.93
N LEU A 410 -14.50 -2.24 -19.58
CA LEU A 410 -13.91 -3.34 -18.80
C LEU A 410 -14.79 -4.59 -18.71
N SER A 411 -16.10 -4.43 -18.94
CA SER A 411 -17.12 -5.47 -18.75
C SER A 411 -17.43 -6.25 -20.03
N ASN A 412 -17.31 -5.63 -21.21
CA ASN A 412 -17.74 -6.23 -22.48
C ASN A 412 -16.72 -7.18 -23.15
N GLU A 413 -15.51 -7.32 -22.62
CA GLU A 413 -14.47 -8.18 -23.22
C GLU A 413 -14.63 -9.67 -22.84
N ASP A 414 -15.80 -10.25 -23.13
CA ASP A 414 -16.09 -11.69 -22.98
C ASP A 414 -15.21 -12.56 -23.92
N SER A 415 -14.64 -12.01 -25.00
CA SER A 415 -13.83 -12.75 -25.99
C SER A 415 -12.33 -12.86 -25.67
N GLU A 416 -11.81 -12.13 -24.68
CA GLU A 416 -10.37 -12.12 -24.34
C GLU A 416 -10.05 -12.68 -22.95
N ALA A 417 -11.06 -13.01 -22.12
CA ALA A 417 -10.85 -13.59 -20.80
C ALA A 417 -10.16 -14.98 -20.82
N THR A 418 -10.03 -15.64 -21.97
CA THR A 418 -9.21 -16.85 -22.15
C THR A 418 -7.79 -16.57 -22.66
N ASN A 419 -7.53 -15.40 -23.26
CA ASN A 419 -6.23 -15.04 -23.85
C ASN A 419 -5.45 -13.98 -23.06
N CYS A 420 -6.08 -13.27 -22.12
CA CYS A 420 -5.40 -12.29 -21.28
C CYS A 420 -4.53 -12.97 -20.20
N SER A 421 -3.36 -12.41 -19.92
CA SER A 421 -2.50 -12.90 -18.83
C SER A 421 -3.13 -12.66 -17.46
N ASN A 422 -2.70 -13.40 -16.44
CA ASN A 422 -3.19 -13.20 -15.06
C ASN A 422 -2.92 -11.77 -14.57
N LYS A 423 -1.80 -11.17 -14.98
CA LYS A 423 -1.46 -9.78 -14.66
C LYS A 423 -2.48 -8.80 -15.24
N GLU A 424 -2.85 -8.96 -16.51
CA GLU A 424 -3.82 -8.07 -17.16
C GLU A 424 -5.20 -8.22 -16.55
N LEU A 425 -5.60 -9.46 -16.22
CA LEU A 425 -6.88 -9.72 -15.56
C LEU A 425 -6.93 -9.15 -14.13
N GLU A 426 -5.85 -9.28 -13.36
CA GLU A 426 -5.70 -8.62 -12.05
C GLU A 426 -5.85 -7.10 -12.19
N ALA A 427 -5.16 -6.48 -13.17
CA ALA A 427 -5.24 -5.05 -13.41
C ALA A 427 -6.65 -4.59 -13.79
N GLN A 428 -7.41 -5.41 -14.53
CA GLN A 428 -8.83 -5.15 -14.84
C GLN A 428 -9.70 -5.12 -13.57
N PHE A 429 -9.54 -6.09 -12.66
CA PHE A 429 -10.27 -6.07 -11.38
C PHE A 429 -9.88 -4.89 -10.51
N HIS A 430 -8.60 -4.53 -10.47
CA HIS A 430 -8.12 -3.34 -9.80
C HIS A 430 -8.71 -2.04 -10.37
N ALA A 431 -8.95 -1.96 -11.69
CA ALA A 431 -9.61 -0.81 -12.30
C ALA A 431 -11.12 -0.78 -11.98
N LEU A 432 -11.79 -1.93 -12.06
CA LEU A 432 -13.20 -2.07 -11.68
C LEU A 432 -13.44 -1.69 -10.22
N ARG A 433 -12.58 -2.14 -9.30
CA ARG A 433 -12.64 -1.79 -7.87
C ARG A 433 -12.58 -0.28 -7.66
N ARG A 434 -11.66 0.42 -8.34
CA ARG A 434 -11.54 1.89 -8.28
C ARG A 434 -12.77 2.60 -8.83
N LEU A 435 -13.38 2.09 -9.90
CA LEU A 435 -14.60 2.66 -10.49
C LEU A 435 -15.80 2.45 -9.56
N PHE A 436 -15.97 1.23 -9.03
CA PHE A 436 -17.04 0.88 -8.09
C PHE A 436 -16.92 1.53 -6.72
N ALA A 437 -15.74 1.99 -6.34
CA ALA A 437 -15.56 2.77 -5.12
C ALA A 437 -16.27 4.15 -5.19
N SER A 438 -16.47 4.70 -6.39
CA SER A 438 -17.24 5.94 -6.59
C SER A 438 -18.75 5.72 -6.46
N LYS A 439 -19.51 6.74 -6.03
CA LYS A 439 -20.99 6.68 -5.97
C LYS A 439 -21.62 6.21 -7.29
N ILE A 440 -21.17 6.79 -8.40
CA ILE A 440 -21.66 6.45 -9.74
C ILE A 440 -21.39 4.98 -10.07
N GLY A 441 -20.15 4.53 -9.89
CA GLY A 441 -19.80 3.14 -10.19
C GLY A 441 -20.52 2.14 -9.29
N PHE A 442 -20.65 2.45 -8.00
CA PHE A 442 -21.35 1.62 -7.04
C PHE A 442 -22.82 1.40 -7.43
N THR A 443 -23.51 2.47 -7.85
CA THR A 443 -24.89 2.40 -8.36
C THR A 443 -24.98 1.73 -9.73
N ALA A 444 -23.98 1.94 -10.60
CA ALA A 444 -23.98 1.38 -11.95
C ALA A 444 -24.10 -0.14 -11.96
N PHE A 445 -23.55 -0.85 -10.95
CA PHE A 445 -23.57 -2.31 -10.86
C PHE A 445 -24.96 -2.94 -11.07
N THR A 446 -26.02 -2.31 -10.55
CA THR A 446 -27.40 -2.84 -10.67
C THR A 446 -28.29 -2.04 -11.61
N VAL A 447 -27.89 -0.81 -11.97
CA VAL A 447 -28.67 0.06 -12.87
C VAL A 447 -28.27 -0.13 -14.33
N MET A 448 -27.00 -0.41 -14.60
CA MET A 448 -26.50 -0.58 -15.97
C MET A 448 -26.89 -1.95 -16.53
N GLN A 449 -27.58 -1.93 -17.67
CA GLN A 449 -28.08 -3.15 -18.31
C GLN A 449 -26.95 -4.12 -18.68
N GLY A 450 -27.08 -5.38 -18.26
CA GLY A 450 -26.14 -6.47 -18.56
C GLY A 450 -24.83 -6.44 -17.76
N LEU A 451 -24.57 -5.38 -16.98
CA LEU A 451 -23.31 -5.22 -16.26
C LEU A 451 -23.13 -6.31 -15.21
N LYS A 452 -24.17 -6.58 -14.42
CA LYS A 452 -24.17 -7.64 -13.40
C LYS A 452 -23.77 -8.98 -13.99
N GLU A 453 -24.40 -9.38 -15.09
CA GLU A 453 -24.16 -10.67 -15.75
C GLU A 453 -22.73 -10.74 -16.29
N ASN A 454 -22.24 -9.67 -16.91
CA ASN A 454 -20.90 -9.59 -17.46
C ASN A 454 -19.82 -9.68 -16.36
N ILE A 455 -19.97 -8.91 -15.28
CA ILE A 455 -19.08 -9.00 -14.11
C ILE A 455 -19.13 -10.40 -13.49
N GLY A 456 -20.32 -10.98 -13.34
CA GLY A 456 -20.49 -12.33 -12.80
C GLY A 456 -19.76 -13.39 -13.64
N LYS A 457 -19.90 -13.36 -14.97
CA LYS A 457 -19.15 -14.25 -15.88
C LYS A 457 -17.64 -14.05 -15.76
N LYS A 458 -17.19 -12.79 -15.73
CA LYS A 458 -15.76 -12.44 -15.61
C LYS A 458 -15.15 -12.98 -14.33
N VAL A 459 -15.83 -12.82 -13.20
CA VAL A 459 -15.41 -13.39 -11.90
C VAL A 459 -15.36 -14.91 -11.97
N ILE A 460 -16.41 -15.57 -12.48
CA ILE A 460 -16.43 -17.04 -12.58
C ILE A 460 -15.28 -17.56 -13.46
N SER A 461 -15.00 -16.88 -14.57
CA SER A 461 -13.86 -17.20 -15.45
C SER A 461 -12.52 -17.03 -14.73
N ALA A 462 -12.38 -15.93 -13.97
CA ALA A 462 -11.19 -15.63 -13.19
C ALA A 462 -10.92 -16.69 -12.11
N LEU A 463 -11.95 -17.11 -11.36
CA LEU A 463 -11.83 -18.16 -10.33
C LEU A 463 -11.39 -19.51 -10.91
N ARG A 464 -11.83 -19.84 -12.13
CA ARG A 464 -11.44 -21.09 -12.82
C ARG A 464 -9.96 -21.14 -13.20
N ARG A 465 -9.25 -20.00 -13.21
CA ARG A 465 -7.81 -19.95 -13.49
C ARG A 465 -6.97 -20.51 -12.34
N ASN A 466 -7.54 -20.67 -11.14
CA ASN A 466 -6.83 -21.12 -9.94
C ASN A 466 -5.54 -20.32 -9.65
N ASP A 467 -5.57 -19.01 -9.90
CA ASP A 467 -4.47 -18.08 -9.56
C ASP A 467 -4.88 -17.24 -8.36
N ASP A 468 -4.16 -17.37 -7.25
CA ASP A 468 -4.52 -16.73 -5.98
C ASP A 468 -4.59 -15.20 -6.07
N ASN A 469 -3.73 -14.55 -6.88
CA ASN A 469 -3.73 -13.09 -7.00
C ASN A 469 -4.97 -12.61 -7.75
N VAL A 470 -5.30 -13.28 -8.86
CA VAL A 470 -6.50 -12.99 -9.65
C VAL A 470 -7.75 -13.21 -8.81
N THR A 471 -7.80 -14.35 -8.09
CA THR A 471 -8.91 -14.66 -7.18
C THR A 471 -9.04 -13.59 -6.10
N HIS A 472 -7.95 -13.22 -5.43
CA HIS A 472 -7.95 -12.18 -4.42
C HIS A 472 -8.45 -10.83 -4.97
N ALA A 473 -7.95 -10.38 -6.12
CA ALA A 473 -8.37 -9.13 -6.74
C ALA A 473 -9.87 -9.15 -7.14
N ALA A 474 -10.37 -10.29 -7.62
CA ALA A 474 -11.78 -10.46 -7.96
C ALA A 474 -12.68 -10.40 -6.72
N ILE A 475 -12.29 -11.06 -5.62
CA ILE A 475 -13.07 -11.04 -4.36
C ILE A 475 -12.99 -9.65 -3.69
N ASP A 476 -11.82 -9.01 -3.64
CA ASP A 476 -11.68 -7.65 -3.08
C ASP A 476 -12.50 -6.61 -3.89
N MET A 477 -12.63 -6.80 -5.21
CA MET A 477 -13.55 -6.01 -6.04
C MET A 477 -15.03 -6.27 -5.68
N ILE A 478 -15.43 -7.53 -5.47
CA ILE A 478 -16.79 -7.86 -5.03
C ILE A 478 -17.07 -7.26 -3.64
N CYS A 479 -16.11 -7.31 -2.73
CA CYS A 479 -16.22 -6.68 -1.41
C CYS A 479 -16.52 -5.17 -1.51
N CYS A 480 -15.92 -4.47 -2.49
CA CYS A 480 -16.21 -3.06 -2.78
C CYS A 480 -17.66 -2.81 -3.26
N LEU A 481 -18.35 -3.83 -3.78
CA LEU A 481 -19.78 -3.76 -4.13
C LEU A 481 -20.69 -4.13 -2.95
N MET A 482 -20.16 -4.88 -1.96
CA MET A 482 -20.88 -5.26 -0.75
C MET A 482 -20.87 -4.13 0.30
N HIS A 483 -19.80 -3.35 0.38
CA HIS A 483 -19.70 -2.21 1.29
C HIS A 483 -19.15 -0.98 0.56
N PRO A 484 -19.88 0.15 0.52
CA PRO A 484 -19.45 1.38 -0.14
C PRO A 484 -18.13 1.92 0.38
N MET A 485 -17.30 2.43 -0.53
CA MET A 485 -15.99 3.05 -0.22
C MET A 485 -16.02 4.58 -0.33
N HIS A 486 -17.20 5.19 -0.49
CA HIS A 486 -17.41 6.63 -0.60
C HIS A 486 -18.32 7.15 0.50
N TYR A 487 -18.17 8.44 0.82
CA TYR A 487 -19.02 9.15 1.78
C TYR A 487 -20.44 9.35 1.23
N ASP A 488 -21.40 9.56 2.14
CA ASP A 488 -22.81 9.88 1.82
C ASP A 488 -23.48 8.90 0.87
N TYR A 489 -23.15 7.61 1.03
CA TYR A 489 -23.74 6.55 0.23
C TYR A 489 -25.20 6.30 0.61
N GLU A 490 -25.97 5.82 -0.37
CA GLU A 490 -27.37 5.47 -0.15
C GLU A 490 -27.48 4.03 0.36
N ILE A 491 -27.94 3.86 1.60
CA ILE A 491 -28.15 2.54 2.23
C ILE A 491 -28.98 1.60 1.33
N ARG A 492 -29.99 2.16 0.66
CA ARG A 492 -30.82 1.40 -0.28
C ARG A 492 -30.00 0.80 -1.43
N GLN A 493 -29.00 1.52 -1.93
CA GLN A 493 -28.15 1.01 -3.00
C GLN A 493 -27.24 -0.12 -2.50
N GLU A 494 -26.74 -0.02 -1.26
CA GLU A 494 -25.99 -1.11 -0.62
C GLU A 494 -26.86 -2.38 -0.52
N GLN A 495 -28.11 -2.26 -0.05
CA GLN A 495 -29.07 -3.37 0.03
C GLN A 495 -29.30 -4.04 -1.33
N ILE A 496 -29.51 -3.25 -2.38
CA ILE A 496 -29.74 -3.76 -3.75
C ILE A 496 -28.49 -4.47 -4.28
N ASN A 497 -27.30 -3.93 -4.05
CA ASN A 497 -26.04 -4.57 -4.46
C ASN A 497 -25.84 -5.91 -3.74
N LYS A 498 -26.05 -5.96 -2.41
CA LYS A 498 -25.94 -7.19 -1.62
C LYS A 498 -26.94 -8.25 -2.10
N ALA A 499 -28.23 -7.91 -2.23
CA ALA A 499 -29.24 -8.82 -2.73
C ALA A 499 -28.88 -9.35 -4.14
N SER A 500 -28.33 -8.49 -4.98
CA SER A 500 -27.89 -8.86 -6.33
C SER A 500 -26.76 -9.91 -6.33
N ILE A 501 -25.79 -9.79 -5.40
CA ILE A 501 -24.64 -10.69 -5.27
C ILE A 501 -25.02 -11.99 -4.54
N LEU A 502 -25.77 -11.88 -3.45
CA LEU A 502 -26.09 -13.00 -2.55
C LEU A 502 -27.21 -13.91 -3.08
N SER A 503 -28.08 -13.43 -3.98
CA SER A 503 -29.17 -14.23 -4.54
C SER A 503 -28.72 -15.46 -5.34
N ASN A 504 -27.47 -15.52 -5.83
CA ASN A 504 -26.97 -16.64 -6.62
C ASN A 504 -26.36 -17.75 -5.74
N LYS A 505 -27.20 -18.70 -5.31
CA LYS A 505 -26.80 -19.84 -4.47
C LYS A 505 -25.68 -20.69 -5.05
N VAL A 506 -25.67 -20.90 -6.37
CA VAL A 506 -24.63 -21.73 -7.03
C VAL A 506 -23.27 -21.04 -6.97
N PHE A 507 -23.26 -19.71 -7.18
CA PHE A 507 -22.06 -18.91 -7.06
C PHE A 507 -21.53 -18.92 -5.61
N LEU A 508 -22.40 -18.66 -4.63
CA LEU A 508 -22.04 -18.69 -3.21
C LEU A 508 -21.48 -20.05 -2.79
N SER A 509 -22.11 -21.15 -3.20
CA SER A 509 -21.63 -22.50 -2.88
C SER A 509 -20.21 -22.71 -3.41
N LYS A 510 -19.94 -22.34 -4.66
CA LYS A 510 -18.60 -22.48 -5.26
C LYS A 510 -17.55 -21.63 -4.55
N LEU A 511 -17.89 -20.40 -4.17
CA LEU A 511 -17.00 -19.55 -3.37
C LEU A 511 -16.67 -20.18 -2.03
N LEU A 512 -17.67 -20.70 -1.31
CA LEU A 512 -17.47 -21.35 -0.02
C LEU A 512 -16.68 -22.67 -0.17
N ASP A 513 -16.91 -23.44 -1.22
CA ASP A 513 -16.17 -24.69 -1.46
C ASP A 513 -14.68 -24.40 -1.76
N MET A 514 -14.40 -23.35 -2.52
CA MET A 514 -13.03 -22.84 -2.74
C MET A 514 -12.40 -22.36 -1.42
N TRP A 515 -13.14 -21.58 -0.63
CA TRP A 515 -12.70 -21.11 0.69
C TRP A 515 -12.28 -22.28 1.59
N ILE A 516 -13.14 -23.29 1.72
CA ILE A 516 -12.90 -24.48 2.53
C ILE A 516 -11.72 -25.29 2.00
N THR A 517 -11.52 -25.34 0.68
CA THR A 517 -10.36 -25.99 0.07
C THR A 517 -9.06 -25.30 0.52
N HIS A 518 -9.01 -23.97 0.48
CA HIS A 518 -7.84 -23.22 0.94
C HIS A 518 -7.60 -23.36 2.45
N ILE A 519 -8.65 -23.30 3.26
CA ILE A 519 -8.58 -23.52 4.72
C ILE A 519 -7.99 -24.90 5.03
N ASN A 520 -8.51 -25.94 4.38
CA ASN A 520 -8.06 -27.30 4.65
C ASN A 520 -6.61 -27.55 4.23
N ARG A 521 -6.16 -26.89 3.16
CA ARG A 521 -4.78 -26.97 2.66
C ARG A 521 -3.82 -26.01 3.38
N GLY A 522 -4.32 -25.02 4.11
CA GLY A 522 -3.49 -23.96 4.70
C GLY A 522 -2.81 -23.08 3.63
N THR A 523 -3.53 -22.73 2.56
CA THR A 523 -2.99 -21.98 1.41
C THR A 523 -3.74 -20.68 1.17
N ALA A 524 -3.16 -19.79 0.35
CA ALA A 524 -3.79 -18.56 -0.15
C ALA A 524 -4.44 -17.69 0.95
N ALA A 525 -3.68 -17.36 1.99
CA ALA A 525 -4.19 -16.62 3.15
C ALA A 525 -4.85 -15.27 2.77
N LEU A 526 -4.40 -14.61 1.69
CA LEU A 526 -5.04 -13.41 1.14
C LEU A 526 -6.47 -13.71 0.61
N VAL A 527 -6.64 -14.80 -0.14
CA VAL A 527 -7.96 -15.24 -0.63
C VAL A 527 -8.86 -15.58 0.56
N VAL A 528 -8.35 -16.34 1.53
CA VAL A 528 -9.07 -16.67 2.77
C VAL A 528 -9.50 -15.40 3.51
N SER A 529 -8.62 -14.41 3.64
CA SER A 529 -8.91 -13.13 4.28
C SER A 529 -10.00 -12.34 3.52
N SER A 530 -9.89 -12.22 2.19
CA SER A 530 -10.88 -11.50 1.38
C SER A 530 -12.27 -12.16 1.42
N LEU A 531 -12.34 -13.50 1.55
CA LEU A 531 -13.60 -14.22 1.72
C LEU A 531 -14.17 -14.06 3.13
N LEU A 532 -13.32 -13.92 4.15
CA LEU A 532 -13.76 -13.53 5.48
C LEU A 532 -14.33 -12.10 5.49
N ASP A 533 -13.74 -11.16 4.74
CA ASP A 533 -14.30 -9.82 4.57
C ASP A 533 -15.66 -9.88 3.87
N PHE A 534 -15.77 -10.65 2.79
CA PHE A 534 -17.05 -10.90 2.10
C PHE A 534 -18.14 -11.42 3.06
N LEU A 535 -17.80 -12.43 3.87
CA LEU A 535 -18.71 -12.98 4.87
C LEU A 535 -19.01 -11.98 5.99
N THR A 536 -18.04 -11.17 6.38
CA THR A 536 -18.22 -10.11 7.39
C THR A 536 -19.22 -9.07 6.90
N PHE A 537 -19.08 -8.60 5.65
CA PHE A 537 -20.00 -7.63 5.06
C PHE A 537 -21.43 -8.17 4.88
N ALA A 538 -21.60 -9.48 4.75
CA ALA A 538 -22.89 -10.11 4.60
C ALA A 538 -23.55 -10.50 5.95
N LEU A 539 -22.77 -11.03 6.90
CA LEU A 539 -23.29 -11.73 8.08
C LEU A 539 -23.00 -11.05 9.42
N CYS A 540 -22.09 -10.08 9.49
CA CYS A 540 -21.65 -9.52 10.77
C CYS A 540 -22.12 -8.07 10.97
N ILE A 541 -22.58 -7.75 12.19
CA ILE A 541 -22.96 -6.39 12.60
C ILE A 541 -21.72 -5.47 12.56
N PRO A 542 -21.86 -4.20 12.10
CA PRO A 542 -23.11 -3.56 11.65
C PRO A 542 -23.45 -3.83 10.18
N TYR A 543 -22.56 -4.45 9.42
CA TYR A 543 -22.73 -4.61 7.97
C TYR A 543 -23.93 -5.48 7.58
N SER A 544 -24.28 -6.48 8.38
CA SER A 544 -25.43 -7.36 8.10
C SER A 544 -26.79 -6.65 8.12
N GLU A 545 -26.90 -5.45 8.69
CA GLU A 545 -28.17 -4.69 8.76
C GLU A 545 -28.73 -4.32 7.38
N THR A 546 -27.88 -4.29 6.35
CA THR A 546 -28.27 -4.03 4.96
C THR A 546 -28.37 -5.30 4.11
N THR A 547 -28.22 -6.48 4.71
CA THR A 547 -28.41 -7.76 4.04
C THR A 547 -29.88 -8.18 4.13
N ASP A 548 -30.51 -8.57 3.01
CA ASP A 548 -31.86 -9.12 3.03
C ASP A 548 -31.94 -10.37 3.92
N GLY A 549 -32.97 -10.47 4.77
CA GLY A 549 -33.08 -11.55 5.76
C GLY A 549 -33.08 -12.96 5.16
N LYS A 550 -33.68 -13.14 3.97
CA LYS A 550 -33.67 -14.45 3.30
C LYS A 550 -32.29 -14.80 2.78
N ASP A 551 -31.58 -13.82 2.23
CA ASP A 551 -30.20 -14.02 1.75
C ASP A 551 -29.23 -14.23 2.91
N PHE A 552 -29.42 -13.51 4.02
CA PHE A 552 -28.70 -13.69 5.29
C PHE A 552 -28.84 -15.13 5.80
N ASP A 553 -30.07 -15.60 6.02
CA ASP A 553 -30.35 -16.95 6.54
C ASP A 553 -29.79 -18.04 5.63
N ASN A 554 -29.93 -17.86 4.31
CA ASN A 554 -29.40 -18.81 3.34
C ASN A 554 -27.88 -18.90 3.42
N LEU A 555 -27.17 -17.77 3.41
CA LEU A 555 -25.71 -17.75 3.48
C LEU A 555 -25.22 -18.29 4.83
N LEU A 556 -25.84 -17.89 5.94
CA LEU A 556 -25.50 -18.35 7.29
C LEU A 556 -25.60 -19.88 7.38
N ARG A 557 -26.69 -20.48 6.88
CA ARG A 557 -26.84 -21.94 6.81
C ARG A 557 -25.75 -22.60 5.94
N MET A 558 -25.44 -22.04 4.77
CA MET A 558 -24.39 -22.58 3.88
C MET A 558 -23.00 -22.56 4.52
N VAL A 559 -22.68 -21.52 5.31
CA VAL A 559 -21.45 -21.42 6.09
C VAL A 559 -21.46 -22.41 7.26
N ALA A 560 -22.58 -22.53 7.98
CA ALA A 560 -22.75 -23.47 9.09
C ALA A 560 -22.61 -24.95 8.67
N GLU A 561 -23.10 -25.31 7.47
CA GLU A 561 -22.89 -26.63 6.86
C GLU A 561 -21.40 -26.95 6.74
N ARG A 562 -20.59 -25.94 6.42
CA ARG A 562 -19.14 -25.98 6.25
C ARG A 562 -18.36 -25.52 7.50
N GLY A 563 -19.01 -25.51 8.68
CA GLY A 563 -18.45 -24.87 9.88
C GLY A 563 -17.22 -25.57 10.49
N ARG A 564 -17.05 -26.89 10.31
CA ARG A 564 -15.95 -27.65 10.95
C ARG A 564 -14.55 -27.14 10.52
N PRO A 565 -14.22 -26.97 9.22
CA PRO A 565 -12.95 -26.40 8.79
C PRO A 565 -12.61 -25.02 9.37
N ILE A 566 -13.59 -24.18 9.71
CA ILE A 566 -13.38 -22.82 10.24
C ILE A 566 -12.53 -22.86 11.53
N PHE A 567 -12.62 -23.93 12.32
CA PHE A 567 -11.83 -24.06 13.55
C PHE A 567 -10.31 -24.10 13.32
N LYS A 568 -9.84 -24.46 12.11
CA LYS A 568 -8.43 -24.37 11.73
C LYS A 568 -7.94 -22.92 11.69
N LEU A 569 -8.83 -21.97 11.37
CA LEU A 569 -8.47 -20.56 11.22
C LEU A 569 -8.07 -19.89 12.53
N PHE A 570 -8.57 -20.36 13.68
CA PHE A 570 -8.22 -19.78 14.98
C PHE A 570 -6.77 -20.05 15.40
N GLN A 571 -6.05 -20.89 14.65
CA GLN A 571 -4.63 -21.20 14.87
C GLN A 571 -3.75 -20.63 13.75
N HIS A 572 -4.32 -19.85 12.84
CA HIS A 572 -3.62 -19.32 11.67
C HIS A 572 -2.59 -18.26 12.07
N THR A 573 -1.48 -18.17 11.32
CA THR A 573 -0.38 -17.22 11.60
C THR A 573 -0.78 -15.76 11.34
N SER A 574 -1.70 -15.53 10.40
CA SER A 574 -2.29 -14.21 10.15
C SER A 574 -3.36 -13.85 11.18
N LEU A 575 -3.15 -12.77 11.93
CA LEU A 575 -4.14 -12.24 12.88
C LEU A 575 -5.40 -11.72 12.18
N ALA A 576 -5.29 -11.22 10.94
CA ALA A 576 -6.44 -10.78 10.15
C ALA A 576 -7.41 -11.94 9.89
N VAL A 577 -6.86 -13.11 9.51
CA VAL A 577 -7.64 -14.34 9.29
C VAL A 577 -8.29 -14.81 10.58
N VAL A 578 -7.55 -14.80 11.68
CA VAL A 578 -8.05 -15.20 13.00
C VAL A 578 -9.19 -14.27 13.46
N LYS A 579 -9.04 -12.95 13.30
CA LYS A 579 -10.05 -11.92 13.60
C LYS A 579 -11.30 -12.10 12.76
N GLY A 580 -11.16 -12.22 11.44
CA GLY A 580 -12.30 -12.43 10.53
C GLY A 580 -13.07 -13.72 10.83
N ALA A 581 -12.36 -14.82 11.10
CA ALA A 581 -12.99 -16.08 11.51
C ALA A 581 -13.76 -15.95 12.83
N GLY A 582 -13.26 -15.14 13.76
CA GLY A 582 -13.95 -14.81 15.01
C GLY A 582 -15.26 -14.07 14.80
N LEU A 583 -15.29 -13.08 13.90
CA LEU A 583 -16.52 -12.34 13.55
C LEU A 583 -17.57 -13.27 12.93
N VAL A 584 -17.17 -14.11 11.96
CA VAL A 584 -18.08 -15.08 11.33
C VAL A 584 -18.60 -16.10 12.35
N MET A 585 -17.74 -16.61 13.24
CA MET A 585 -18.15 -17.55 14.29
C MET A 585 -19.14 -16.92 15.28
N ARG A 586 -18.95 -15.63 15.61
CA ARG A 586 -19.89 -14.87 16.42
C ARG A 586 -21.26 -14.81 15.74
N ALA A 587 -21.32 -14.43 14.46
CA ALA A 587 -22.57 -14.39 13.71
C ALA A 587 -23.27 -15.77 13.67
N LEU A 588 -22.52 -16.87 13.49
CA LEU A 588 -23.08 -18.22 13.49
C LEU A 588 -23.72 -18.63 14.82
N ILE A 589 -23.20 -18.13 15.95
CA ILE A 589 -23.67 -18.50 17.30
C ILE A 589 -24.75 -17.54 17.81
N GLU A 590 -24.58 -16.23 17.61
CA GLU A 590 -25.48 -15.21 18.13
C GLU A 590 -26.71 -15.00 17.24
N GLU A 591 -26.54 -15.05 15.91
CA GLU A 591 -27.62 -14.77 14.93
C GLU A 591 -28.18 -16.04 14.29
N GLY A 592 -27.51 -17.18 14.45
CA GLY A 592 -27.97 -18.46 13.91
C GLY A 592 -29.09 -19.09 14.72
N GLU A 593 -29.85 -20.01 14.09
CA GLU A 593 -30.80 -20.86 14.81
C GLU A 593 -30.10 -21.64 15.95
N SER A 594 -30.81 -21.96 17.03
CA SER A 594 -30.24 -22.65 18.19
C SER A 594 -29.55 -23.99 17.83
N SER A 595 -30.00 -24.65 16.76
CA SER A 595 -29.38 -25.88 16.23
C SER A 595 -27.98 -25.61 15.64
N ILE A 596 -27.78 -24.48 14.97
CA ILE A 596 -26.51 -24.04 14.39
C ILE A 596 -25.53 -23.66 15.50
N ALA A 597 -25.98 -22.86 16.47
CA ALA A 597 -25.17 -22.49 17.63
C ALA A 597 -24.68 -23.74 18.38
N LEU A 598 -25.60 -24.66 18.70
CA LEU A 598 -25.27 -25.94 19.35
C LEU A 598 -24.29 -26.77 18.53
N LYS A 599 -24.45 -26.81 17.20
CA LYS A 599 -23.51 -27.51 16.30
C LYS A 599 -22.11 -26.89 16.39
N MET A 600 -21.99 -25.56 16.30
CA MET A 600 -20.69 -24.88 16.36
C MET A 600 -20.02 -25.07 17.74
N GLN A 601 -20.77 -25.00 18.83
CA GLN A 601 -20.28 -25.23 20.19
C GLN A 601 -19.77 -26.66 20.39
N ASN A 602 -20.49 -27.66 19.88
CA ASN A 602 -20.04 -29.05 19.88
C ASN A 602 -18.78 -29.24 19.02
N LEU A 603 -18.71 -28.58 17.86
CA LEU A 603 -17.51 -28.62 17.02
C LEU A 603 -16.30 -28.01 17.73
N ALA A 604 -16.47 -26.90 18.47
CA ALA A 604 -15.39 -26.27 19.24
C ALA A 604 -14.75 -27.23 20.26
N LEU A 605 -15.55 -28.12 20.85
CA LEU A 605 -15.06 -29.22 21.69
C LEU A 605 -14.36 -30.30 20.87
N SER A 606 -15.01 -30.79 19.81
CA SER A 606 -14.48 -31.90 19.01
C SER A 606 -13.18 -31.58 18.27
N GLU A 607 -13.01 -30.33 17.85
CA GLU A 607 -11.81 -29.82 17.16
C GLU A 607 -10.73 -29.35 18.15
N GLY A 608 -10.97 -29.47 19.46
CA GLY A 608 -10.03 -29.03 20.51
C GLY A 608 -9.80 -27.51 20.56
N ALA A 609 -10.63 -26.72 19.87
CA ALA A 609 -10.50 -25.26 19.86
C ALA A 609 -10.84 -24.65 21.23
N LEU A 610 -11.91 -25.11 21.88
CA LEU A 610 -12.31 -24.61 23.21
C LEU A 610 -11.19 -24.79 24.25
N PRO A 611 -10.62 -25.98 24.51
CA PRO A 611 -9.55 -26.13 25.50
C PRO A 611 -8.29 -25.33 25.16
N LYS A 612 -7.94 -25.19 23.87
CA LYS A 612 -6.77 -24.40 23.44
C LYS A 612 -6.94 -22.91 23.72
N HIS A 613 -8.10 -22.34 23.39
CA HIS A 613 -8.39 -20.93 23.68
C HIS A 613 -8.69 -20.69 25.16
N LEU A 614 -9.19 -21.69 25.89
CA LEU A 614 -9.31 -21.62 27.34
C LEU A 614 -7.92 -21.50 27.99
N LEU A 615 -6.94 -22.33 27.57
CA LEU A 615 -5.56 -22.22 28.05
C LEU A 615 -5.00 -20.82 27.77
N THR A 616 -5.14 -20.33 26.54
CA THR A 616 -4.68 -19.00 26.13
C THR A 616 -5.37 -17.89 26.96
N SER A 617 -6.68 -17.97 27.14
CA SER A 617 -7.46 -16.95 27.85
C SER A 617 -7.07 -16.80 29.33
N LEU A 618 -6.67 -17.90 29.98
CA LEU A 618 -6.40 -18.01 31.42
C LEU A 618 -4.91 -17.94 31.78
N PHE A 619 -4.02 -18.44 30.92
CA PHE A 619 -2.61 -18.66 31.26
C PHE A 619 -1.63 -17.82 30.45
N THR A 620 -2.08 -17.06 29.45
CA THR A 620 -1.24 -16.06 28.81
C THR A 620 -0.94 -14.91 29.79
N GLN A 621 0.27 -14.97 30.36
CA GLN A 621 0.86 -13.97 31.28
C GLN A 621 1.82 -13.06 30.50
N GLY A 622 2.07 -11.85 31.03
CA GLY A 622 2.99 -10.87 30.45
C GLY A 622 2.33 -9.53 30.10
N SER A 623 3.18 -8.52 29.89
CA SER A 623 2.84 -7.18 29.39
C SER A 623 2.89 -7.08 27.85
N ASP A 624 3.32 -8.14 27.17
CA ASP A 624 3.41 -8.21 25.70
C ASP A 624 2.03 -8.03 25.04
N SER A 625 1.86 -6.96 24.26
CA SER A 625 0.60 -6.58 23.64
C SER A 625 0.08 -7.63 22.66
N ARG A 626 0.96 -8.36 21.95
CA ARG A 626 0.62 -9.54 21.12
C ARG A 626 -0.22 -10.54 21.90
N LEU A 627 0.35 -10.97 23.00
CA LEU A 627 -0.21 -11.98 23.88
C LEU A 627 -1.51 -11.48 24.52
N LEU A 628 -1.61 -10.18 24.81
CA LEU A 628 -2.84 -9.55 25.30
C LEU A 628 -3.96 -9.54 24.26
N ALA A 629 -3.67 -9.21 22.99
CA ALA A 629 -4.65 -9.21 21.90
C ALA A 629 -5.18 -10.62 21.64
N HIS A 630 -4.29 -11.61 21.49
CA HIS A 630 -4.66 -13.00 21.30
C HIS A 630 -5.46 -13.56 22.50
N ARG A 631 -5.12 -13.13 23.73
CA ARG A 631 -5.88 -13.47 24.94
C ARG A 631 -7.27 -12.85 24.95
N LYS A 632 -7.43 -11.58 24.55
CA LYS A 632 -8.74 -10.91 24.46
C LYS A 632 -9.66 -11.64 23.49
N LEU A 633 -9.17 -11.93 22.28
CA LEU A 633 -9.92 -12.72 21.29
C LEU A 633 -10.30 -14.10 21.86
N SER A 634 -9.34 -14.81 22.45
CA SER A 634 -9.60 -16.15 23.00
C SER A 634 -10.67 -16.13 24.09
N ARG A 635 -10.74 -15.09 24.92
CA ARG A 635 -11.82 -14.93 25.91
C ARG A 635 -13.19 -14.77 25.27
N HIS A 636 -13.27 -13.97 24.21
CA HIS A 636 -14.51 -13.78 23.48
C HIS A 636 -14.99 -15.10 22.85
N LEU A 637 -14.10 -15.82 22.16
CA LEU A 637 -14.42 -17.13 21.57
C LEU A 637 -14.86 -18.17 22.63
N VAL A 638 -14.16 -18.24 23.76
CA VAL A 638 -14.56 -19.12 24.88
C VAL A 638 -15.94 -18.74 25.41
N GLY A 639 -16.24 -17.43 25.52
CA GLY A 639 -17.57 -16.95 25.90
C GLY A 639 -18.65 -17.48 24.97
N LEU A 640 -18.46 -17.32 23.66
CA LEU A 640 -19.40 -17.81 22.63
C LEU A 640 -19.62 -19.33 22.70
N TRP A 641 -18.54 -20.11 22.90
CA TRP A 641 -18.61 -21.57 22.87
C TRP A 641 -19.16 -22.23 24.14
N VAL A 642 -19.23 -21.47 25.22
CA VAL A 642 -19.71 -21.93 26.52
C VAL A 642 -21.12 -21.44 26.80
N ASN A 643 -21.53 -20.33 26.18
CA ASN A 643 -22.84 -19.71 26.41
C ASN A 643 -23.98 -20.71 26.16
N ASP A 644 -24.81 -20.94 27.18
CA ASP A 644 -25.93 -21.88 27.16
C ASP A 644 -25.59 -23.32 26.71
N HIS A 645 -24.31 -23.72 26.76
CA HIS A 645 -23.86 -25.05 26.36
C HIS A 645 -23.54 -25.94 27.58
N SER A 646 -24.46 -26.88 27.88
CA SER A 646 -24.41 -27.72 29.08
C SER A 646 -23.13 -28.58 29.20
N ILE A 647 -22.66 -29.15 28.08
CA ILE A 647 -21.45 -30.00 28.04
C ILE A 647 -20.19 -29.17 28.30
N SER A 648 -20.05 -28.02 27.63
CA SER A 648 -18.93 -27.10 27.87
C SER A 648 -18.92 -26.64 29.32
N MET A 649 -20.08 -26.25 29.86
CA MET A 649 -20.22 -25.83 31.26
C MET A 649 -19.89 -26.97 32.25
N ALA A 650 -20.26 -28.21 31.94
CA ALA A 650 -19.90 -29.37 32.75
C ALA A 650 -18.38 -29.60 32.77
N LEU A 651 -17.69 -29.43 31.64
CA LEU A 651 -16.22 -29.52 31.56
C LEU A 651 -15.52 -28.41 32.36
N LEU A 652 -16.14 -27.25 32.50
CA LEU A 652 -15.59 -26.13 33.29
C LEU A 652 -15.90 -26.22 34.79
N LYS A 653 -16.92 -27.00 35.22
CA LYS A 653 -17.32 -27.14 36.63
C LYS A 653 -16.18 -27.55 37.57
N PRO A 654 -15.31 -28.55 37.26
CA PRO A 654 -14.17 -28.92 38.11
C PRO A 654 -13.12 -27.82 38.24
N SER A 655 -13.05 -26.92 37.25
CA SER A 655 -12.05 -25.85 37.12
C SER A 655 -12.55 -24.49 37.64
N ARG A 656 -13.81 -24.42 38.11
CA ARG A 656 -14.54 -23.17 38.44
C ARG A 656 -13.78 -22.20 39.35
N PRO A 657 -13.12 -22.61 40.45
CA PRO A 657 -12.45 -21.67 41.34
C PRO A 657 -11.32 -20.89 40.65
N ILE A 658 -10.53 -21.57 39.81
CA ILE A 658 -9.39 -20.98 39.08
C ILE A 658 -9.87 -20.10 37.92
N ILE A 659 -10.93 -20.51 37.25
CA ILE A 659 -11.52 -19.80 36.10
C ILE A 659 -12.23 -18.51 36.53
N LEU A 660 -13.05 -18.56 37.58
CA LEU A 660 -13.73 -17.37 38.13
C LEU A 660 -12.75 -16.35 38.70
N PHE A 661 -11.71 -16.79 39.43
CA PHE A 661 -10.69 -15.88 39.97
C PHE A 661 -9.93 -15.10 38.87
N LYS A 662 -9.74 -15.70 37.69
CA LYS A 662 -8.98 -15.08 36.58
C LYS A 662 -9.85 -14.33 35.56
N LEU A 663 -11.11 -14.73 35.36
CA LEU A 663 -12.04 -14.02 34.46
C LEU A 663 -12.66 -12.78 35.12
N ASN A 664 -13.02 -12.82 36.41
CA ASN A 664 -13.67 -11.69 37.09
C ASN A 664 -12.74 -10.51 37.44
N ARG A 665 -11.41 -10.67 37.38
CA ARG A 665 -10.50 -9.58 37.76
C ARG A 665 -10.41 -8.42 36.77
N LYS A 666 -11.01 -8.48 35.57
CA LYS A 666 -10.95 -7.38 34.58
C LYS A 666 -12.18 -7.17 33.67
N SER A 667 -13.34 -7.78 33.95
CA SER A 667 -14.52 -7.66 33.06
C SER A 667 -15.52 -6.54 33.44
N THR A 668 -15.21 -5.69 34.42
CA THR A 668 -16.15 -4.67 34.95
C THR A 668 -15.93 -3.24 34.49
N ARG A 669 -15.21 -3.00 33.39
CA ARG A 669 -15.28 -1.73 32.66
C ARG A 669 -15.13 -2.04 31.19
N ILE A 670 -16.21 -1.91 30.43
CA ILE A 670 -16.35 -1.56 29.00
C ILE A 670 -17.80 -1.93 28.64
N CYS A 671 -18.73 -1.13 29.15
CA CYS A 671 -19.99 -0.80 28.48
C CYS A 671 -19.98 0.73 28.42
N SER A 672 -19.22 1.24 27.45
CA SER A 672 -19.18 2.62 26.98
C SER A 672 -18.30 2.66 25.74
#